data_AF-A6E7K5-F1
#
_entry.id   AF-A6E7K5-F1
#
_cell.length_a   1.000
_cell.length_b   1.000
_cell.length_c   1.000
_cell.angle_alpha   90.00
_cell.angle_beta   90.00
_cell.angle_gamma   90.00
#
_symmetry.space_group_name_H-M   'P 1'
#
loop_
_entity.id
_entity.type
_entity.pdbx_description
1 polymer ?
#
loop_
_entity_poly.entity_id
_entity_poly.type
_entity_poly.pdbx_seq_one_letter_code
_entity_poly.pdbx_strand_id
1 'polypeptide(L)'
;MSPKIGILAYGSLINDPGKEIEPLIIDRIACVTPFAIEYARLSSTRNDAPTLIPVKEGGAKVKAQILVLECSISLTQAEDMLWRRETRQKTNVKPYPRNKEPGKNSVTVIRIDNFEGVDQVIYTSIPSNIGLNSPGILAGLAVQSILQEAGERQMDGVRYLLDAKRNGIKTLISEAYEQEILKHTETESLEAAIEKLDALRPAHLARAAALSEFEKEVVELTDLILAYGMNKTTDTKGKTYEEFQALIQKNKETFITNVHEGFKLAQTKIVNMLLGFETEKDQLQAEITPLNRKKEKTRVDEIESLLDLIHHKEAVLRHLIDTIVWQQIKGQLYIARRLYQGVKGEKRLLKSNIESVISAANELNKDPLAFALITDLSAYIQVGDILMTDGKDALHFIEVKQGRKNHEIIQVMDDVLKSDKSMEEIFKDIKHDKKTIQQLDRNMKQFSGMFSLMEILNTDKGTDPSSGKPVKIITPKEETPYFHDRLHGLYAQLQARNMWAYDVIERCLHIALYEGPFRRLGPLLLKSMGDQHGGNYIIVDFLSIIKSLHKPLFFLPFPRVFLFDIIFGRVKLFFMLEIEKYLKLFEAFEMQAEWLSKKETMKVVEGEKDHGVFIYQNRAIRIKHKGTNLESIVSTGLFGKMFFEHILPSYTAYTQSYFLDKNDPEAPDAAI
;
A
#
# COMPACT_ATOMS: atom_id res chain seq x y z
N MET A 1 -47.74 -41.87 18.64
CA MET A 1 -47.71 -40.63 17.83
C MET A 1 -46.25 -40.36 17.52
N SER A 2 -45.90 -40.02 16.27
CA SER A 2 -44.55 -39.56 15.95
C SER A 2 -44.25 -38.26 16.72
N PRO A 3 -43.01 -38.07 17.23
CA PRO A 3 -42.66 -36.85 17.95
C PRO A 3 -42.79 -35.63 17.04
N LYS A 4 -43.30 -34.52 17.58
CA LYS A 4 -43.33 -33.22 16.89
C LYS A 4 -41.92 -32.65 16.80
N ILE A 5 -41.49 -32.36 15.58
CA ILE A 5 -40.16 -31.82 15.30
C ILE A 5 -40.30 -30.37 14.85
N GLY A 6 -39.47 -29.49 15.41
CA GLY A 6 -39.42 -28.08 15.07
C GLY A 6 -38.02 -27.60 14.72
N ILE A 7 -37.92 -26.57 13.89
CA ILE A 7 -36.67 -25.83 13.63
C ILE A 7 -36.79 -24.45 14.28
N LEU A 8 -35.89 -24.12 15.22
CA LEU A 8 -35.86 -22.79 15.83
C LEU A 8 -35.16 -21.80 14.90
N ALA A 9 -35.92 -20.85 14.37
CA ALA A 9 -35.48 -19.78 13.50
C ALA A 9 -35.39 -18.45 14.27
N TYR A 10 -34.18 -17.88 14.34
CA TYR A 10 -33.87 -16.59 14.99
C TYR A 10 -33.07 -15.65 14.07
N GLY A 11 -33.25 -15.79 12.76
CA GLY A 11 -32.50 -15.05 11.74
C GLY A 11 -33.13 -15.23 10.36
N SER A 12 -32.32 -15.40 9.31
CA SER A 12 -32.83 -15.49 7.93
C SER A 12 -33.81 -16.64 7.68
N LEU A 13 -33.75 -17.71 8.48
CA LEU A 13 -34.71 -18.81 8.42
C LEU A 13 -36.16 -18.38 8.71
N ILE A 14 -36.40 -17.24 9.37
CA ILE A 14 -37.77 -16.77 9.62
C ILE A 14 -38.43 -16.37 8.29
N ASN A 15 -37.70 -15.60 7.47
CA ASN A 15 -38.19 -15.08 6.19
C ASN A 15 -38.01 -16.06 5.03
N ASP A 16 -36.95 -16.86 5.05
CA ASP A 16 -36.62 -17.83 4.00
C ASP A 16 -36.09 -19.16 4.61
N PRO A 17 -37.00 -20.05 5.04
CA PRO A 17 -36.67 -21.44 5.39
C PRO A 17 -36.00 -22.23 4.26
N GLY A 18 -36.15 -21.79 3.01
CA GLY A 18 -35.60 -22.43 1.82
C GLY A 18 -36.50 -23.52 1.25
N LYS A 19 -36.25 -23.87 -0.01
CA LYS A 19 -37.12 -24.74 -0.83
C LYS A 19 -37.38 -26.14 -0.27
N GLU A 20 -36.49 -26.64 0.59
CA GLU A 20 -36.60 -27.99 1.16
C GLU A 20 -37.43 -28.00 2.45
N ILE A 21 -37.29 -26.96 3.29
CA ILE A 21 -37.97 -26.87 4.59
C ILE A 21 -39.35 -26.23 4.43
N GLU A 22 -39.47 -25.15 3.65
CA GLU A 22 -40.72 -24.39 3.48
C GLU A 22 -41.97 -25.24 3.24
N PRO A 23 -42.00 -26.20 2.27
CA PRO A 23 -43.21 -26.96 1.99
C PRO A 23 -43.61 -27.94 3.11
N LEU A 24 -42.72 -28.19 4.08
CA LEU A 24 -42.93 -29.15 5.16
C LEU A 24 -43.37 -28.47 6.46
N ILE A 25 -43.47 -27.14 6.48
CA ILE A 25 -43.87 -26.38 7.67
C ILE A 25 -45.39 -26.45 7.80
N ILE A 26 -45.87 -27.04 8.90
CA ILE A 26 -47.30 -27.17 9.22
C ILE A 26 -47.79 -26.13 10.24
N ASP A 27 -46.88 -25.53 11.02
CA ASP A 27 -47.21 -24.50 12.00
C ASP A 27 -45.98 -23.62 12.32
N ARG A 28 -46.21 -22.41 12.83
CA ARG A 28 -45.16 -21.47 13.26
C ARG A 28 -45.48 -20.95 14.66
N ILE A 29 -44.69 -21.37 15.65
CA ILE A 29 -44.87 -20.99 17.05
C ILE A 29 -43.93 -19.83 17.39
N ALA A 30 -44.50 -18.68 17.77
CA ALA A 30 -43.71 -17.55 18.26
C ALA A 30 -43.11 -17.87 19.63
N CYS A 31 -41.82 -17.60 19.82
CA CYS A 31 -41.11 -17.89 21.07
C CYS A 31 -39.96 -16.89 21.29
N VAL A 32 -39.21 -17.11 22.37
CA VAL A 32 -37.95 -16.39 22.67
C VAL A 32 -36.81 -17.40 22.70
N THR A 33 -35.65 -17.06 22.14
CA THR A 33 -34.50 -17.97 22.15
C THR A 33 -34.11 -18.37 23.58
N PRO A 34 -33.79 -19.66 23.84
CA PRO A 34 -33.38 -20.09 25.18
C PRO A 34 -31.97 -19.64 25.55
N PHE A 35 -31.19 -19.18 24.57
CA PHE A 35 -29.83 -18.65 24.66
C PHE A 35 -29.75 -17.21 24.13
N ALA A 36 -28.65 -16.53 24.44
CA ALA A 36 -28.39 -15.19 23.94
C ALA A 36 -27.92 -15.23 22.48
N ILE A 37 -28.35 -14.24 21.70
CA ILE A 37 -28.00 -14.02 20.30
C ILE A 37 -27.28 -12.68 20.18
N GLU A 38 -26.27 -12.62 19.30
CA GLU A 38 -25.60 -11.37 18.91
C GLU A 38 -25.08 -11.40 17.46
N TYR A 39 -24.86 -10.22 16.87
CA TYR A 39 -24.13 -10.00 15.62
C TYR A 39 -22.62 -10.27 15.81
N ALA A 40 -22.26 -11.54 15.92
CA ALA A 40 -20.92 -11.98 16.26
C ALA A 40 -20.27 -12.88 15.19
N ARG A 41 -20.78 -12.85 13.95
CA ARG A 41 -20.19 -13.61 12.84
C ARG A 41 -20.23 -12.83 11.54
N LEU A 42 -19.15 -12.92 10.75
CA LEU A 42 -19.07 -12.42 9.38
C LEU A 42 -19.42 -13.55 8.41
N SER A 43 -20.30 -13.25 7.45
CA SER A 43 -20.74 -14.19 6.43
C SER A 43 -20.08 -13.88 5.08
N SER A 44 -19.13 -14.72 4.65
CA SER A 44 -18.47 -14.60 3.34
C SER A 44 -19.46 -14.57 2.17
N THR A 45 -20.53 -15.38 2.24
CA THR A 45 -21.58 -15.41 1.21
C THR A 45 -22.40 -14.11 1.10
N ARG A 46 -22.25 -13.22 2.10
CA ARG A 46 -22.86 -11.90 2.19
C ARG A 46 -21.78 -10.80 2.13
N ASN A 47 -20.64 -11.06 1.50
CA ASN A 47 -19.50 -10.13 1.43
C ASN A 47 -19.09 -9.60 2.82
N ASP A 48 -18.93 -10.54 3.75
CA ASP A 48 -18.52 -10.33 5.15
C ASP A 48 -19.46 -9.44 5.97
N ALA A 49 -20.74 -9.40 5.62
CA ALA A 49 -21.75 -8.77 6.46
C ALA A 49 -21.90 -9.47 7.82
N PRO A 50 -22.16 -8.71 8.90
CA PRO A 50 -22.49 -9.25 10.21
C PRO A 50 -23.79 -10.06 10.22
N THR A 51 -23.78 -11.21 10.89
CA THR A 51 -24.93 -12.10 11.05
C THR A 51 -25.14 -12.54 12.49
N LEU A 52 -26.38 -12.87 12.84
CA LEU A 52 -26.79 -13.32 14.18
C LEU A 52 -26.31 -14.75 14.43
N ILE A 53 -25.69 -14.97 15.59
CA ILE A 53 -25.34 -16.31 16.09
C ILE A 53 -25.62 -16.43 17.59
N PRO A 54 -25.75 -17.66 18.12
CA PRO A 54 -25.72 -17.91 19.56
C PRO A 54 -24.38 -17.51 20.17
N VAL A 55 -24.41 -16.82 21.32
CA VAL A 55 -23.22 -16.40 22.07
C VAL A 55 -23.28 -16.87 23.52
N LYS A 56 -22.10 -17.15 24.10
CA LYS A 56 -21.97 -17.56 25.51
C LYS A 56 -21.97 -16.38 26.47
N GLU A 57 -21.40 -15.25 26.05
CA GLU A 57 -21.27 -14.01 26.82
C GLU A 57 -21.77 -12.84 25.97
N GLY A 58 -22.46 -11.89 26.62
CA GLY A 58 -23.14 -10.79 25.93
C GLY A 58 -24.41 -11.23 25.19
N GLY A 59 -24.88 -10.38 24.27
CA GLY A 59 -26.12 -10.60 23.50
C GLY A 59 -27.40 -10.55 24.34
N ALA A 60 -28.53 -10.85 23.69
CA ALA A 60 -29.83 -10.90 24.35
C ALA A 60 -30.62 -12.14 23.90
N LYS A 61 -31.54 -12.62 24.74
CA LYS A 61 -32.57 -13.55 24.27
C LYS A 61 -33.52 -12.78 23.35
N VAL A 62 -33.76 -13.29 22.15
CA VAL A 62 -34.49 -12.55 21.10
C VAL A 62 -35.77 -13.27 20.70
N LYS A 63 -36.70 -12.53 20.08
CA LYS A 63 -37.86 -13.14 19.44
C LYS A 63 -37.42 -14.12 18.35
N ALA A 64 -38.08 -15.26 18.29
CA ALA A 64 -37.82 -16.34 17.36
C ALA A 64 -39.11 -17.04 16.96
N GLN A 65 -39.02 -17.96 16.00
CA GLN A 65 -40.12 -18.83 15.59
C GLN A 65 -39.66 -20.28 15.59
N ILE A 66 -40.51 -21.20 16.04
CA ILE A 66 -40.34 -22.63 15.81
C ILE A 66 -41.14 -22.98 14.56
N LEU A 67 -40.45 -23.41 13.51
CA LEU A 67 -41.04 -23.93 12.29
C LEU A 67 -41.36 -25.40 12.54
N VAL A 68 -42.62 -25.72 12.82
CA VAL A 68 -43.07 -27.09 13.11
C VAL A 68 -43.20 -27.85 11.81
N LEU A 69 -42.56 -29.00 11.71
CA LEU A 69 -42.52 -29.83 10.51
C LEU A 69 -43.64 -30.89 10.52
N GLU A 70 -44.00 -31.38 9.33
CA GLU A 70 -44.89 -32.54 9.18
C GLU A 70 -44.46 -33.74 10.04
N CYS A 71 -45.43 -34.43 10.64
CA CYS A 71 -45.21 -35.62 11.49
C CYS A 71 -44.55 -36.81 10.75
N SER A 72 -44.49 -36.75 9.42
CA SER A 72 -43.83 -37.73 8.54
C SER A 72 -42.29 -37.58 8.55
N ILE A 73 -41.77 -36.43 8.97
CA ILE A 73 -40.36 -36.09 8.94
C ILE A 73 -39.66 -36.63 10.19
N SER A 74 -38.58 -37.39 9.98
CA SER A 74 -37.70 -37.83 11.06
C SER A 74 -36.71 -36.74 11.49
N LEU A 75 -36.19 -36.84 12.71
CA LEU A 75 -35.18 -35.92 13.24
C LEU A 75 -33.94 -35.86 12.34
N THR A 76 -33.47 -37.01 11.86
CA THR A 76 -32.33 -37.09 10.94
C THR A 76 -32.59 -36.33 9.64
N GLN A 77 -33.79 -36.44 9.07
CA GLN A 77 -34.15 -35.68 7.88
C GLN A 77 -34.17 -34.17 8.19
N ALA A 78 -34.75 -33.76 9.32
CA ALA A 78 -34.77 -32.36 9.73
C ALA A 78 -33.36 -31.77 9.92
N GLU A 79 -32.45 -32.51 10.57
CA GLU A 79 -31.05 -32.13 10.74
C GLU A 79 -30.33 -31.96 9.40
N ASP A 80 -30.52 -32.92 8.50
CA ASP A 80 -29.90 -32.94 7.18
C ASP A 80 -30.38 -31.76 6.32
N MET A 81 -31.68 -31.48 6.33
CA MET A 81 -32.29 -30.32 5.63
C MET A 81 -31.78 -29.00 6.18
N LEU A 82 -31.78 -28.84 7.50
CA LEU A 82 -31.30 -27.63 8.17
C LEU A 82 -29.81 -27.38 7.90
N TRP A 83 -28.98 -28.41 7.97
CA TRP A 83 -27.56 -28.28 7.65
C TRP A 83 -27.31 -27.90 6.18
N ARG A 84 -28.02 -28.53 5.24
CA ARG A 84 -27.93 -28.17 3.81
C ARG A 84 -28.34 -26.73 3.57
N ARG A 85 -29.38 -26.26 4.26
CA ARG A 85 -29.88 -24.88 4.17
C ARG A 85 -28.83 -23.87 4.63
N GLU A 86 -28.23 -24.09 5.79
CA GLU A 86 -27.24 -23.17 6.37
C GLU A 86 -25.89 -23.21 5.63
N THR A 87 -25.53 -24.34 5.02
CA THR A 87 -24.33 -24.48 4.20
C THR A 87 -24.56 -24.22 2.71
N ARG A 88 -25.80 -23.88 2.32
CA ARG A 88 -26.25 -23.61 0.94
C ARG A 88 -25.84 -24.68 -0.07
N GLN A 89 -25.95 -25.96 0.31
CA GLN A 89 -25.67 -27.06 -0.62
C GLN A 89 -26.62 -27.01 -1.81
N LYS A 90 -26.08 -27.15 -3.03
CA LYS A 90 -26.86 -27.18 -4.29
C LYS A 90 -27.58 -28.52 -4.52
N THR A 91 -27.32 -29.52 -3.68
CA THR A 91 -27.79 -30.89 -3.85
C THR A 91 -28.54 -31.36 -2.61
N ASN A 92 -29.73 -31.94 -2.78
CA ASN A 92 -30.58 -32.40 -1.67
C ASN A 92 -30.19 -33.78 -1.13
N VAL A 93 -29.00 -34.28 -1.51
CA VAL A 93 -28.59 -35.69 -1.27
C VAL A 93 -27.53 -35.80 -0.18
N LYS A 94 -26.84 -34.71 0.16
CA LYS A 94 -25.74 -34.76 1.15
C LYS A 94 -26.29 -34.80 2.58
N PRO A 95 -25.99 -35.85 3.37
CA PRO A 95 -26.37 -35.91 4.77
C PRO A 95 -25.53 -34.96 5.62
N TYR A 96 -26.03 -34.57 6.79
CA TYR A 96 -25.26 -33.81 7.77
C TYR A 96 -24.05 -34.63 8.25
N PRO A 97 -22.81 -34.16 8.06
CA PRO A 97 -21.63 -34.81 8.61
C PRO A 97 -21.65 -34.65 10.14
N ARG A 98 -22.15 -35.68 10.83
CA ARG A 98 -22.21 -35.80 12.31
C ARG A 98 -20.81 -35.99 12.90
N ASN A 99 -19.90 -35.07 12.61
CA ASN A 99 -18.51 -35.09 13.06
C ASN A 99 -18.45 -34.90 14.58
N LYS A 100 -17.63 -35.72 15.26
CA LYS A 100 -17.42 -35.62 16.71
C LYS A 100 -16.62 -34.38 17.12
N GLU A 101 -15.82 -33.81 16.21
CA GLU A 101 -15.02 -32.61 16.43
C GLU A 101 -15.22 -31.58 15.29
N PRO A 102 -16.18 -30.64 15.44
CA PRO A 102 -16.42 -29.60 14.44
C PRO A 102 -15.27 -28.58 14.42
N GLY A 103 -14.80 -28.21 13.22
CA GLY A 103 -13.80 -27.15 13.05
C GLY A 103 -14.38 -25.75 13.30
N LYS A 104 -13.53 -24.72 13.35
CA LYS A 104 -13.93 -23.31 13.64
C LYS A 104 -15.01 -22.72 12.71
N ASN A 105 -15.19 -23.29 11.52
CA ASN A 105 -16.19 -22.88 10.53
C ASN A 105 -17.31 -23.91 10.32
N SER A 106 -17.36 -24.97 11.11
CA SER A 106 -18.34 -26.03 10.95
C SER A 106 -19.69 -25.64 11.54
N VAL A 107 -20.73 -25.70 10.72
CA VAL A 107 -22.12 -25.57 11.17
C VAL A 107 -22.49 -26.82 11.97
N THR A 108 -22.96 -26.61 13.20
CA THR A 108 -23.40 -27.69 14.09
C THR A 108 -24.89 -27.60 14.31
N VAL A 109 -25.62 -28.71 14.18
CA VAL A 109 -27.04 -28.77 14.54
C VAL A 109 -27.16 -29.18 16.00
N ILE A 110 -27.81 -28.35 16.81
CA ILE A 110 -28.04 -28.57 18.24
C ILE A 110 -29.52 -28.86 18.46
N ARG A 111 -29.80 -29.80 19.38
CA ARG A 111 -31.14 -30.22 19.77
C ARG A 111 -31.53 -29.69 21.15
N ILE A 112 -32.79 -29.32 21.28
CA ILE A 112 -33.47 -28.92 22.51
C ILE A 112 -34.70 -29.81 22.65
N ASP A 113 -34.88 -30.43 23.81
CA ASP A 113 -36.02 -31.29 24.09
C ASP A 113 -37.13 -30.50 24.80
N ASN A 114 -38.39 -30.79 24.46
CA ASN A 114 -39.59 -30.26 25.12
C ASN A 114 -39.60 -28.72 25.24
N PHE A 115 -39.42 -28.02 24.12
CA PHE A 115 -39.38 -26.57 24.09
C PHE A 115 -40.67 -26.00 23.47
N GLU A 116 -41.37 -25.13 24.21
CA GLU A 116 -42.61 -24.46 23.77
C GLU A 116 -43.69 -25.44 23.24
N GLY A 117 -43.80 -26.63 23.85
CA GLY A 117 -44.77 -27.64 23.48
C GLY A 117 -44.41 -28.49 22.25
N VAL A 118 -43.16 -28.42 21.77
CA VAL A 118 -42.62 -29.26 20.70
C VAL A 118 -41.62 -30.27 21.28
N ASP A 119 -41.76 -31.55 20.93
CA ASP A 119 -40.99 -32.65 21.53
C ASP A 119 -39.49 -32.51 21.26
N GLN A 120 -39.12 -32.17 20.02
CA GLN A 120 -37.73 -32.00 19.59
C GLN A 120 -37.58 -30.75 18.73
N VAL A 121 -36.76 -29.80 19.19
CA VAL A 121 -36.46 -28.57 18.45
C VAL A 121 -34.98 -28.54 18.09
N ILE A 122 -34.66 -28.29 16.82
CA ILE A 122 -33.28 -28.18 16.33
C ILE A 122 -32.94 -26.77 15.87
N TYR A 123 -31.67 -26.39 15.99
CA TYR A 123 -31.14 -25.11 15.51
C TYR A 123 -29.67 -25.21 15.13
N THR A 124 -29.14 -24.20 14.44
CA THR A 124 -27.74 -24.20 14.00
C THR A 124 -26.85 -23.29 14.84
N SER A 125 -25.75 -23.84 15.36
CA SER A 125 -24.73 -23.06 16.04
C SER A 125 -23.44 -23.06 15.22
N ILE A 126 -22.81 -21.89 15.15
CA ILE A 126 -21.51 -21.71 14.50
C ILE A 126 -20.69 -20.77 15.40
N PRO A 127 -19.39 -21.06 15.65
CA PRO A 127 -18.55 -20.19 16.47
C PRO A 127 -18.47 -18.76 15.94
N SER A 128 -18.24 -17.80 16.84
CA SER A 128 -17.90 -16.43 16.45
C SER A 128 -16.58 -16.40 15.67
N ASN A 129 -16.50 -15.53 14.65
CA ASN A 129 -15.28 -15.26 13.88
C ASN A 129 -14.93 -13.76 13.84
N ILE A 130 -15.58 -12.94 14.67
CA ILE A 130 -15.28 -11.52 14.81
C ILE A 130 -14.75 -11.25 16.23
N GLY A 131 -13.53 -10.70 16.33
CA GLY A 131 -12.89 -10.44 17.62
C GLY A 131 -13.41 -9.21 18.36
N LEU A 132 -13.97 -8.23 17.64
CA LEU A 132 -14.53 -6.98 18.17
C LEU A 132 -15.88 -6.69 17.50
N ASN A 133 -16.96 -6.71 18.27
CA ASN A 133 -18.35 -6.54 17.81
C ASN A 133 -18.91 -5.14 18.14
N SER A 134 -18.16 -4.07 17.86
CA SER A 134 -18.65 -2.70 18.13
C SER A 134 -19.64 -2.23 17.04
N PRO A 135 -20.65 -1.42 17.40
CA PRO A 135 -21.65 -0.89 16.46
C PRO A 135 -21.06 -0.27 15.17
N GLY A 136 -20.02 0.56 15.30
CA GLY A 136 -19.39 1.22 14.15
C GLY A 136 -18.67 0.25 13.20
N ILE A 137 -18.05 -0.82 13.73
CA ILE A 137 -17.41 -1.86 12.89
C ILE A 137 -18.49 -2.60 12.11
N LEU A 138 -19.57 -3.02 12.79
CA LEU A 138 -20.67 -3.73 12.14
C LEU A 138 -21.34 -2.87 11.07
N ALA A 139 -21.53 -1.57 11.35
CA ALA A 139 -22.08 -0.59 10.40
C ALA A 139 -21.20 -0.47 9.16
N GLY A 140 -19.89 -0.32 9.33
CA GLY A 140 -18.94 -0.28 8.22
C GLY A 140 -18.99 -1.52 7.34
N LEU A 141 -19.02 -2.71 7.94
CA LEU A 141 -19.09 -3.99 7.21
C LEU A 141 -20.42 -4.16 6.46
N ALA A 142 -21.54 -3.79 7.08
CA ALA A 142 -22.84 -3.85 6.42
C ALA A 142 -22.94 -2.89 5.22
N VAL A 143 -22.51 -1.64 5.39
CA VAL A 143 -22.45 -0.66 4.29
C VAL A 143 -21.54 -1.15 3.17
N GLN A 144 -20.40 -1.77 3.49
CA GLN A 144 -19.50 -2.33 2.49
C GLN A 144 -20.13 -3.53 1.75
N SER A 145 -20.93 -4.35 2.43
CA SER A 145 -21.53 -5.54 1.83
C SER A 145 -22.59 -5.22 0.76
N ILE A 146 -23.38 -4.14 0.95
CA ILE A 146 -24.41 -3.72 -0.01
C ILE A 146 -23.82 -3.06 -1.26
N LEU A 147 -22.62 -2.48 -1.17
CA LEU A 147 -21.86 -1.94 -2.30
C LEU A 147 -21.16 -3.03 -3.14
N GLN A 148 -21.31 -4.30 -2.76
CA GLN A 148 -20.74 -5.48 -3.45
C GLN A 148 -21.84 -6.38 -4.04
N GLU A 149 -21.45 -7.54 -4.56
CA GLU A 149 -22.34 -8.56 -5.17
C GLU A 149 -23.45 -9.06 -4.22
N ALA A 150 -23.23 -9.03 -2.89
CA ALA A 150 -24.28 -9.34 -1.92
C ALA A 150 -25.46 -8.37 -2.04
N GLY A 151 -25.21 -7.09 -2.33
CA GLY A 151 -26.26 -6.11 -2.57
C GLY A 151 -27.09 -6.41 -3.81
N GLU A 152 -26.48 -6.86 -4.91
CA GLU A 152 -27.21 -7.28 -6.12
C GLU A 152 -28.17 -8.44 -5.84
N ARG A 153 -27.73 -9.38 -4.98
CA ARG A 153 -28.54 -10.50 -4.51
C ARG A 153 -29.49 -10.14 -3.36
N GLN A 154 -29.49 -8.88 -2.90
CA GLN A 154 -30.22 -8.41 -1.72
C GLN A 154 -29.91 -9.19 -0.44
N MET A 155 -28.71 -9.76 -0.34
CA MET A 155 -28.23 -10.56 0.78
C MET A 155 -27.25 -9.78 1.68
N ASP A 156 -27.18 -8.46 1.56
CA ASP A 156 -26.27 -7.62 2.32
C ASP A 156 -26.66 -7.47 3.81
N GLY A 157 -25.75 -6.87 4.58
CA GLY A 157 -25.89 -6.67 6.03
C GLY A 157 -26.91 -5.61 6.42
N VAL A 158 -27.16 -4.60 5.59
CA VAL A 158 -28.12 -3.53 5.91
C VAL A 158 -29.54 -4.07 5.81
N ARG A 159 -29.84 -4.79 4.71
CA ARG A 159 -31.10 -5.53 4.55
C ARG A 159 -31.28 -6.60 5.60
N TYR A 160 -30.21 -7.32 5.96
CA TYR A 160 -30.27 -8.33 7.00
C TYR A 160 -30.62 -7.74 8.38
N LEU A 161 -30.06 -6.57 8.74
CA LEU A 161 -30.45 -5.85 9.95
C LEU A 161 -31.92 -5.39 9.90
N LEU A 162 -32.36 -4.86 8.76
CA LEU A 162 -33.75 -4.43 8.57
C LEU A 162 -34.73 -5.60 8.72
N ASP A 163 -34.42 -6.76 8.15
CA ASP A 163 -35.19 -7.99 8.27
C ASP A 163 -35.27 -8.47 9.72
N ALA A 164 -34.14 -8.43 10.45
CA ALA A 164 -34.12 -8.77 11.87
C ALA A 164 -35.01 -7.81 12.68
N LYS A 165 -34.91 -6.51 12.42
CA LYS A 165 -35.75 -5.47 13.06
C LYS A 165 -37.24 -5.69 12.78
N ARG A 166 -37.63 -6.00 11.53
CA ARG A 166 -39.01 -6.30 11.14
C ARG A 166 -39.57 -7.54 11.84
N ASN A 167 -38.73 -8.53 12.09
CA ASN A 167 -39.08 -9.72 12.88
C ASN A 167 -39.05 -9.49 14.40
N GLY A 168 -38.79 -8.26 14.85
CA GLY A 168 -38.72 -7.92 16.28
C GLY A 168 -37.52 -8.54 16.99
N ILE A 169 -36.47 -8.92 16.25
CA ILE A 169 -35.21 -9.41 16.80
C ILE A 169 -34.40 -8.19 17.23
N LYS A 170 -34.14 -8.09 18.54
CA LYS A 170 -33.37 -6.99 19.14
C LYS A 170 -32.30 -7.57 20.07
N THR A 171 -31.03 -7.44 19.68
CA THR A 171 -29.87 -7.78 20.50
C THR A 171 -29.46 -6.57 21.35
N LEU A 172 -28.41 -6.69 22.16
CA LEU A 172 -27.94 -5.58 23.00
C LEU A 172 -27.44 -4.40 22.15
N ILE A 173 -26.84 -4.67 20.99
CA ILE A 173 -26.21 -3.65 20.15
C ILE A 173 -27.07 -3.23 18.95
N SER A 174 -28.23 -3.84 18.72
CA SER A 174 -29.08 -3.57 17.53
C SER A 174 -29.35 -2.08 17.29
N GLU A 175 -29.73 -1.33 18.33
CA GLU A 175 -30.05 0.10 18.18
C GLU A 175 -28.82 0.92 17.85
N ALA A 176 -27.72 0.73 18.58
CA ALA A 176 -26.48 1.46 18.33
C ALA A 176 -25.91 1.11 16.94
N TYR A 177 -26.03 -0.15 16.51
CA TYR A 177 -25.62 -0.62 15.19
C TYR A 177 -26.43 0.05 14.08
N GLU A 178 -27.75 0.13 14.22
CA GLU A 178 -28.61 0.87 13.30
C GLU A 178 -28.20 2.35 13.22
N GLN A 179 -28.04 3.01 14.37
CA GLN A 179 -27.68 4.44 14.41
C GLN A 179 -26.34 4.73 13.73
N GLU A 180 -25.35 3.86 13.88
CA GLU A 180 -24.06 4.02 13.18
C GLU A 180 -24.19 3.81 11.67
N ILE A 181 -25.07 2.93 11.18
CA ILE A 181 -25.38 2.85 9.74
C ILE A 181 -25.98 4.17 9.27
N LEU A 182 -27.02 4.66 9.94
CA LEU A 182 -27.71 5.91 9.58
C LEU A 182 -26.76 7.11 9.55
N LYS A 183 -25.85 7.17 10.51
CA LYS A 183 -24.78 8.17 10.56
C LYS A 183 -23.78 8.03 9.41
N HIS A 184 -23.35 6.81 9.10
CA HIS A 184 -22.43 6.55 7.97
C HIS A 184 -23.05 6.88 6.61
N THR A 185 -24.36 6.68 6.48
CA THR A 185 -25.08 6.91 5.23
C THR A 185 -25.72 8.29 5.15
N GLU A 186 -25.72 9.06 6.24
CA GLU A 186 -26.40 10.35 6.35
C GLU A 186 -27.89 10.24 5.95
N THR A 187 -28.59 9.26 6.53
CA THR A 187 -30.00 8.98 6.23
C THR A 187 -30.81 8.79 7.52
N GLU A 188 -32.13 8.95 7.43
CA GLU A 188 -33.02 8.87 8.60
C GLU A 188 -33.61 7.47 8.85
N SER A 189 -33.51 6.56 7.87
CA SER A 189 -34.01 5.18 7.98
C SER A 189 -33.12 4.18 7.23
N LEU A 190 -33.22 2.89 7.61
CA LEU A 190 -32.50 1.82 6.93
C LEU A 190 -32.98 1.65 5.48
N GLU A 191 -34.26 1.86 5.20
CA GLU A 191 -34.81 1.88 3.84
C GLU A 191 -34.16 2.97 2.98
N ALA A 192 -34.05 4.20 3.49
CA ALA A 192 -33.38 5.29 2.78
C ALA A 192 -31.88 5.02 2.59
N ALA A 193 -31.23 4.39 3.59
CA ALA A 193 -29.84 3.94 3.48
C ALA A 193 -29.66 2.92 2.35
N ILE A 194 -30.57 1.94 2.24
CA ILE A 194 -30.55 0.92 1.19
C ILE A 194 -30.70 1.56 -0.19
N GLU A 195 -31.68 2.44 -0.38
CA GLU A 195 -31.91 3.12 -1.65
C GLU A 195 -30.67 3.92 -2.10
N LYS A 196 -30.09 4.71 -1.18
CA LYS A 196 -28.87 5.47 -1.44
C LYS A 196 -27.69 4.56 -1.82
N LEU A 197 -27.49 3.46 -1.10
CA LEU A 197 -26.36 2.56 -1.34
C LEU A 197 -26.55 1.72 -2.61
N ASP A 198 -27.78 1.33 -2.95
CA ASP A 198 -28.08 0.67 -4.22
C ASP A 198 -27.80 1.60 -5.41
N ALA A 199 -28.14 2.88 -5.31
CA ALA A 199 -27.84 3.87 -6.35
C ALA A 199 -26.33 4.07 -6.55
N LEU A 200 -25.54 3.97 -5.47
CA LEU A 200 -24.08 4.09 -5.52
C LEU A 200 -23.36 2.80 -5.96
N ARG A 201 -24.00 1.63 -5.81
CA ARG A 201 -23.37 0.33 -6.07
C ARG A 201 -22.81 0.18 -7.49
N PRO A 202 -23.53 0.50 -8.59
CA PRO A 202 -23.00 0.29 -9.93
C PRO A 202 -21.66 1.00 -10.17
N ALA A 203 -21.55 2.26 -9.76
CA ALA A 203 -20.31 3.02 -9.86
C ALA A 203 -19.21 2.47 -8.94
N HIS A 204 -19.57 1.94 -7.76
CA HIS A 204 -18.63 1.26 -6.88
C HIS A 204 -18.08 -0.03 -7.50
N LEU A 205 -18.94 -0.88 -8.07
CA LEU A 205 -18.56 -2.13 -8.73
C LEU A 205 -17.71 -1.88 -9.99
N ALA A 206 -18.07 -0.90 -10.80
CA ALA A 206 -17.29 -0.53 -11.98
C ALA A 206 -15.86 -0.10 -11.60
N ARG A 207 -15.70 0.70 -10.54
CA ARG A 207 -14.39 1.09 -10.00
C ARG A 207 -13.61 -0.11 -9.45
N ALA A 208 -14.28 -0.99 -8.71
CA ALA A 208 -13.64 -2.20 -8.19
C ALA A 208 -13.15 -3.12 -9.32
N ALA A 209 -13.94 -3.29 -10.38
CA ALA A 209 -13.56 -4.06 -11.56
C ALA A 209 -12.38 -3.42 -12.31
N ALA A 210 -12.40 -2.11 -12.53
CA ALA A 210 -11.30 -1.39 -13.17
C ALA A 210 -10.00 -1.47 -12.35
N LEU A 211 -10.10 -1.45 -11.01
CA LEU A 211 -8.95 -1.64 -10.14
C LEU A 211 -8.43 -3.08 -10.18
N SER A 212 -9.34 -4.08 -10.21
CA SER A 212 -8.97 -5.49 -10.34
C SER A 212 -8.29 -5.78 -11.68
N GLU A 213 -8.70 -5.13 -12.77
CA GLU A 213 -8.02 -5.28 -14.06
C GLU A 213 -6.63 -4.68 -14.02
N PHE A 214 -6.48 -3.46 -13.47
CA PHE A 214 -5.17 -2.85 -13.26
C PHE A 214 -4.28 -3.71 -12.35
N GLU A 215 -4.84 -4.38 -11.34
CA GLU A 215 -4.08 -5.31 -10.49
C GLU A 215 -3.48 -6.47 -11.30
N LYS A 216 -4.20 -7.04 -12.26
CA LYS A 216 -3.65 -8.07 -13.15
C LYS A 216 -2.48 -7.53 -13.97
N GLU A 217 -2.60 -6.30 -14.48
CA GLU A 217 -1.51 -5.65 -15.20
C GLU A 217 -0.26 -5.48 -14.33
N VAL A 218 -0.44 -5.07 -13.07
CA VAL A 218 0.66 -4.94 -12.09
C VAL A 218 1.26 -6.31 -11.75
N VAL A 219 0.45 -7.37 -11.64
CA VAL A 219 0.96 -8.75 -11.46
C VAL A 219 1.85 -9.16 -12.62
N GLU A 220 1.41 -8.95 -13.86
CA GLU A 220 2.20 -9.29 -15.04
C GLU A 220 3.50 -8.46 -15.11
N LEU A 221 3.42 -7.14 -14.89
CA LEU A 221 4.58 -6.26 -14.88
C LEU A 221 5.59 -6.66 -13.79
N THR A 222 5.13 -7.03 -12.61
CA THR A 222 6.02 -7.51 -11.54
C THR A 222 6.67 -8.84 -11.90
N ASP A 223 5.98 -9.74 -12.61
CA ASP A 223 6.60 -10.97 -13.13
C ASP A 223 7.66 -10.67 -14.19
N LEU A 224 7.39 -9.74 -15.11
CA LEU A 224 8.35 -9.28 -16.12
C LEU A 224 9.61 -8.69 -15.49
N ILE A 225 9.45 -7.86 -14.44
CA ILE A 225 10.55 -7.13 -13.80
C ILE A 225 11.35 -8.01 -12.83
N LEU A 226 10.69 -8.83 -12.02
CA LEU A 226 11.34 -9.51 -10.90
C LEU A 226 11.64 -10.98 -11.17
N ALA A 227 10.83 -11.65 -12.00
CA ALA A 227 10.86 -13.11 -12.11
C ALA A 227 11.25 -13.62 -13.50
N TYR A 228 11.04 -12.83 -14.55
CA TYR A 228 11.20 -13.26 -15.94
C TYR A 228 12.60 -13.79 -16.25
N GLY A 229 13.64 -13.04 -15.85
CA GLY A 229 15.03 -13.46 -16.00
C GLY A 229 15.32 -14.82 -15.37
N MET A 230 14.84 -15.05 -14.15
CA MET A 230 15.02 -16.31 -13.44
C MET A 230 14.26 -17.45 -14.14
N ASN A 231 12.96 -17.25 -14.38
CA ASN A 231 12.05 -18.25 -14.94
C ASN A 231 12.44 -18.70 -16.36
N LYS A 232 13.06 -17.83 -17.15
CA LYS A 232 13.52 -18.15 -18.51
C LYS A 232 14.92 -18.76 -18.55
N THR A 233 15.70 -18.62 -17.49
CA THR A 233 17.08 -19.12 -17.44
C THR A 233 17.17 -20.51 -16.84
N THR A 234 16.42 -20.79 -15.78
CA THR A 234 16.49 -22.07 -15.09
C THR A 234 15.20 -22.40 -14.34
N ASP A 235 14.94 -23.70 -14.11
CA ASP A 235 13.86 -24.13 -13.22
C ASP A 235 14.28 -23.89 -11.76
N THR A 236 13.44 -23.20 -11.00
CA THR A 236 13.70 -22.85 -9.60
C THR A 236 13.15 -23.90 -8.62
N LYS A 237 12.37 -24.89 -9.09
CA LYS A 237 11.73 -25.86 -8.20
C LYS A 237 12.74 -26.78 -7.50
N GLY A 238 12.61 -26.85 -6.17
CA GLY A 238 13.31 -27.81 -5.31
C GLY A 238 14.81 -27.57 -5.13
N LYS A 239 15.34 -26.41 -5.54
CA LYS A 239 16.76 -26.06 -5.40
C LYS A 239 16.99 -25.19 -4.17
N THR A 240 18.15 -25.37 -3.54
CA THR A 240 18.67 -24.48 -2.49
C THR A 240 19.12 -23.13 -3.08
N TYR A 241 19.34 -22.14 -2.22
CA TYR A 241 19.79 -20.81 -2.64
C TYR A 241 21.19 -20.87 -3.29
N GLU A 242 22.09 -21.67 -2.73
CA GLU A 242 23.47 -21.83 -3.19
C GLU A 242 23.51 -22.50 -4.56
N GLU A 243 22.72 -23.57 -4.76
CA GLU A 243 22.57 -24.23 -6.07
C GLU A 243 22.02 -23.27 -7.12
N PHE A 244 21.05 -22.45 -6.73
CA PHE A 244 20.48 -21.43 -7.61
C PHE A 244 21.51 -20.38 -8.01
N GLN A 245 22.26 -19.82 -7.05
CA GLN A 245 23.32 -18.86 -7.34
C GLN A 245 24.37 -19.44 -8.29
N ALA A 246 24.79 -20.68 -8.07
CA ALA A 246 25.76 -21.35 -8.94
C ALA A 246 25.24 -21.53 -10.38
N LEU A 247 23.96 -21.88 -10.54
CA LEU A 247 23.32 -22.02 -11.86
C LEU A 247 23.19 -20.69 -12.60
N ILE A 248 22.81 -19.62 -11.90
CA ILE A 248 22.75 -18.28 -12.48
C ILE A 248 24.15 -17.82 -12.88
N GLN A 249 25.15 -18.04 -12.05
CA GLN A 249 26.53 -17.67 -12.35
C GLN A 249 27.07 -18.44 -13.58
N LYS A 250 26.73 -19.72 -13.72
CA LYS A 250 27.08 -20.54 -14.88
C LYS A 250 26.42 -20.03 -16.16
N ASN A 251 25.20 -19.51 -16.08
CA ASN A 251 24.41 -19.03 -17.22
C ASN A 251 24.25 -17.50 -17.21
N LYS A 252 25.27 -16.77 -16.71
CA LYS A 252 25.17 -15.34 -16.40
C LYS A 252 24.71 -14.51 -17.59
N GLU A 253 25.27 -14.74 -18.77
CA GLU A 253 24.94 -13.99 -19.99
C GLU A 253 23.48 -14.21 -20.43
N THR A 254 23.03 -15.47 -20.41
CA THR A 254 21.63 -15.83 -20.70
C THR A 254 20.67 -15.24 -19.67
N PHE A 255 21.06 -15.26 -18.39
CA PHE A 255 20.29 -14.64 -17.32
C PHE A 255 20.11 -13.15 -17.54
N ILE A 256 21.21 -12.41 -17.78
CA ILE A 256 21.19 -10.97 -18.04
C ILE A 256 20.33 -10.66 -19.26
N THR A 257 20.50 -11.42 -20.35
CA THR A 257 19.69 -11.26 -21.56
C THR A 257 18.20 -11.39 -21.27
N ASN A 258 17.81 -12.41 -20.51
CA ASN A 258 16.41 -12.63 -20.14
C ASN A 258 15.90 -11.53 -19.19
N VAL A 259 16.70 -11.09 -18.20
CA VAL A 259 16.32 -9.97 -17.32
C VAL A 259 16.05 -8.70 -18.14
N HIS A 260 16.96 -8.34 -19.04
CA HIS A 260 16.82 -7.18 -19.89
C HIS A 260 15.61 -7.30 -20.83
N GLU A 261 15.32 -8.48 -21.35
CA GLU A 261 14.10 -8.72 -22.14
C GLU A 261 12.83 -8.47 -21.32
N GLY A 262 12.78 -8.97 -20.08
CA GLY A 262 11.68 -8.67 -19.15
C GLY A 262 11.51 -7.16 -18.91
N PHE A 263 12.62 -6.44 -18.71
CA PHE A 263 12.60 -4.98 -18.56
C PHE A 263 12.11 -4.24 -19.82
N LYS A 264 12.55 -4.66 -21.01
CA LYS A 264 12.12 -4.08 -22.31
C LYS A 264 10.60 -4.21 -22.50
N LEU A 265 10.07 -5.41 -22.24
CA LEU A 265 8.63 -5.68 -22.30
C LEU A 265 7.85 -4.85 -21.28
N ALA A 266 8.31 -4.81 -20.03
CA ALA A 266 7.65 -4.05 -18.97
C ALA A 266 7.65 -2.54 -19.26
N GLN A 267 8.79 -1.97 -19.66
CA GLN A 267 8.91 -0.55 -20.05
C GLN A 267 7.93 -0.19 -21.16
N THR A 268 7.88 -0.99 -22.22
CA THR A 268 6.98 -0.76 -23.37
C THR A 268 5.52 -0.72 -22.92
N LYS A 269 5.13 -1.67 -22.07
CA LYS A 269 3.77 -1.74 -21.52
C LYS A 269 3.44 -0.55 -20.63
N ILE A 270 4.36 -0.17 -19.74
CA ILE A 270 4.21 0.98 -18.83
C ILE A 270 4.07 2.29 -19.60
N VAL A 271 4.88 2.51 -20.64
CA VAL A 271 4.77 3.69 -21.52
C VAL A 271 3.35 3.84 -22.07
N ASN A 272 2.81 2.76 -22.66
CA ASN A 272 1.48 2.79 -23.26
C ASN A 272 0.38 3.07 -22.22
N MET A 273 0.48 2.47 -21.03
CA MET A 273 -0.48 2.70 -19.95
C MET A 273 -0.42 4.15 -19.44
N LEU A 274 0.78 4.71 -19.23
CA LEU A 274 0.94 6.09 -18.79
C LEU A 274 0.41 7.10 -19.82
N LEU A 275 0.66 6.88 -21.11
CA LEU A 275 0.08 7.72 -22.18
C LEU A 275 -1.45 7.66 -22.20
N GLY A 276 -2.02 6.47 -21.97
CA GLY A 276 -3.47 6.28 -21.80
C GLY A 276 -4.01 7.08 -20.61
N PHE A 277 -3.36 6.98 -19.45
CA PHE A 277 -3.73 7.72 -18.24
C PHE A 277 -3.63 9.24 -18.40
N GLU A 278 -2.59 9.76 -19.06
CA GLU A 278 -2.50 11.20 -19.33
C GLU A 278 -3.64 11.69 -20.24
N THR A 279 -4.06 10.88 -21.21
CA THR A 279 -5.21 11.19 -22.08
C THR A 279 -6.50 11.20 -21.29
N GLU A 280 -6.73 10.21 -20.43
CA GLU A 280 -7.90 10.12 -19.55
C GLU A 280 -7.96 11.31 -18.57
N LYS A 281 -6.82 11.69 -17.97
CA LYS A 281 -6.72 12.88 -17.10
C LYS A 281 -7.11 14.15 -17.83
N ASP A 282 -6.60 14.37 -19.05
CA ASP A 282 -6.94 15.58 -19.83
C ASP A 282 -8.44 15.63 -20.15
N GLN A 283 -9.08 14.49 -20.45
CA GLN A 283 -10.52 14.40 -20.70
C GLN A 283 -11.33 14.73 -19.42
N LEU A 284 -11.03 14.07 -18.31
CA LEU A 284 -11.70 14.29 -17.02
C LEU A 284 -11.53 15.74 -16.54
N GLN A 285 -10.33 16.30 -16.66
CA GLN A 285 -10.05 17.68 -16.26
C GLN A 285 -10.82 18.71 -17.10
N ALA A 286 -11.07 18.40 -18.39
CA ALA A 286 -11.87 19.24 -19.26
C ALA A 286 -13.36 19.28 -18.86
N GLU A 287 -13.88 18.24 -18.20
CA GLU A 287 -15.26 18.15 -17.73
C GLU A 287 -15.54 18.97 -16.45
N ILE A 288 -14.51 19.23 -15.62
CA ILE A 288 -14.68 19.93 -14.33
C ILE A 288 -15.20 21.36 -14.51
N THR A 289 -14.65 22.11 -15.46
CA THR A 289 -15.05 23.52 -15.68
C THR A 289 -16.53 23.67 -16.04
N PRO A 290 -17.09 22.95 -17.02
CA PRO A 290 -18.52 23.05 -17.34
C PRO A 290 -19.42 22.55 -16.19
N LEU A 291 -19.03 21.52 -15.44
CA LEU A 291 -19.80 21.03 -14.30
C LEU A 291 -19.86 22.04 -13.15
N ASN A 292 -18.74 22.72 -12.86
CA ASN A 292 -18.70 23.81 -11.89
C ASN A 292 -19.64 24.96 -12.27
N ARG A 293 -19.71 25.33 -13.56
CA ARG A 293 -20.66 26.34 -14.05
C ARG A 293 -22.11 25.92 -13.85
N LYS A 294 -22.41 24.62 -13.97
CA LYS A 294 -23.73 24.03 -13.72
C LYS A 294 -24.03 23.75 -12.24
N LYS A 295 -23.06 24.01 -11.34
CA LYS A 295 -23.14 23.71 -9.90
C LYS A 295 -23.40 22.22 -9.59
N GLU A 296 -22.92 21.33 -10.45
CA GLU A 296 -23.03 19.87 -10.28
C GLU A 296 -21.93 19.32 -9.36
N LYS A 297 -21.91 19.75 -8.09
CA LYS A 297 -20.82 19.43 -7.13
C LYS A 297 -20.56 17.92 -6.99
N THR A 298 -21.60 17.11 -6.86
CA THR A 298 -21.46 15.64 -6.71
C THR A 298 -20.66 15.01 -7.85
N ARG A 299 -20.88 15.48 -9.10
CA ARG A 299 -20.14 14.96 -10.26
C ARG A 299 -18.71 15.47 -10.32
N VAL A 300 -18.44 16.67 -9.82
CA VAL A 300 -17.06 17.16 -9.66
C VAL A 300 -16.32 16.28 -8.65
N ASP A 301 -16.93 16.00 -7.49
CA ASP A 301 -16.35 15.14 -6.46
C ASP A 301 -16.10 13.70 -6.99
N GLU A 302 -16.98 13.19 -7.86
CA GLU A 302 -16.79 11.91 -8.56
C GLU A 302 -15.60 11.93 -9.52
N ILE A 303 -15.45 12.99 -10.33
CA ILE A 303 -14.32 13.15 -11.25
C ILE A 303 -13.01 13.29 -10.47
N GLU A 304 -12.98 14.09 -9.40
CA GLU A 304 -11.79 14.23 -8.55
C GLU A 304 -11.39 12.88 -7.95
N SER A 305 -12.36 12.07 -7.52
CA SER A 305 -12.10 10.70 -7.04
C SER A 305 -11.52 9.78 -8.13
N LEU A 306 -11.92 9.96 -9.39
CA LEU A 306 -11.34 9.22 -10.52
C LEU A 306 -9.91 9.68 -10.84
N LEU A 307 -9.65 11.00 -10.78
CA LEU A 307 -8.31 11.55 -10.95
C LEU A 307 -7.35 11.04 -9.86
N ASP A 308 -7.79 10.97 -8.60
CA ASP A 308 -7.01 10.39 -7.50
C ASP A 308 -6.66 8.91 -7.75
N LEU A 309 -7.61 8.14 -8.31
CA LEU A 309 -7.37 6.76 -8.71
C LEU A 309 -6.31 6.67 -9.81
N ILE A 310 -6.37 7.54 -10.83
CA ILE A 310 -5.37 7.58 -11.90
C ILE A 310 -3.99 7.96 -11.34
N HIS A 311 -3.89 8.99 -10.50
CA HIS A 311 -2.63 9.37 -9.86
C HIS A 311 -2.02 8.24 -9.03
N HIS A 312 -2.86 7.45 -8.35
CA HIS A 312 -2.40 6.26 -7.65
C HIS A 312 -1.85 5.20 -8.62
N LYS A 313 -2.57 4.90 -9.72
CA LYS A 313 -2.10 3.96 -10.75
C LYS A 313 -0.77 4.39 -11.36
N GLU A 314 -0.61 5.68 -11.69
CA GLU A 314 0.64 6.23 -12.20
C GLU A 314 1.79 6.07 -11.20
N ALA A 315 1.56 6.38 -9.92
CA ALA A 315 2.56 6.20 -8.87
C ALA A 315 3.01 4.72 -8.77
N VAL A 316 2.08 3.77 -8.89
CA VAL A 316 2.41 2.33 -8.92
C VAL A 316 3.26 1.99 -10.14
N LEU A 317 2.90 2.45 -11.34
CA LEU A 317 3.68 2.17 -12.56
C LEU A 317 5.09 2.78 -12.51
N ARG A 318 5.23 4.02 -12.03
CA ARG A 318 6.53 4.68 -11.84
C ARG A 318 7.38 3.94 -10.81
N HIS A 319 6.76 3.46 -9.72
CA HIS A 319 7.45 2.65 -8.71
C HIS A 319 7.94 1.30 -9.25
N LEU A 320 7.23 0.70 -10.20
CA LEU A 320 7.71 -0.49 -10.93
C LEU A 320 8.94 -0.17 -11.78
N ILE A 321 8.98 1.00 -12.43
CA ILE A 321 10.19 1.47 -13.12
C ILE A 321 11.32 1.71 -12.13
N ASP A 322 11.05 2.33 -10.98
CA ASP A 322 12.04 2.54 -9.93
C ASP A 322 12.59 1.22 -9.37
N THR A 323 11.81 0.13 -9.44
CA THR A 323 12.25 -1.24 -9.14
C THR A 323 13.28 -1.75 -10.16
N ILE A 324 13.19 -1.33 -11.42
CA ILE A 324 14.22 -1.59 -12.44
C ILE A 324 15.48 -0.75 -12.14
N VAL A 325 15.31 0.55 -11.91
CA VAL A 325 16.42 1.47 -11.57
C VAL A 325 17.20 0.94 -10.37
N TRP A 326 16.50 0.51 -9.32
CA TRP A 326 17.11 -0.03 -8.11
C TRP A 326 18.01 -1.23 -8.39
N GLN A 327 17.64 -2.09 -9.34
CA GLN A 327 18.47 -3.21 -9.78
C GLN A 327 19.69 -2.73 -10.56
N GLN A 328 19.52 -1.76 -11.48
CA GLN A 328 20.64 -1.21 -12.26
C GLN A 328 21.69 -0.54 -11.37
N ILE A 329 21.27 0.14 -10.30
CA ILE A 329 22.16 0.76 -9.31
C ILE A 329 22.56 -0.19 -8.17
N LYS A 330 22.32 -1.50 -8.33
CA LYS A 330 22.72 -2.55 -7.36
C LYS A 330 22.23 -2.31 -5.93
N GLY A 331 21.06 -1.69 -5.78
CA GLY A 331 20.43 -1.40 -4.50
C GLY A 331 21.09 -0.30 -3.67
N GLN A 332 21.88 0.56 -4.28
CA GLN A 332 22.63 1.61 -3.60
C GLN A 332 21.82 2.91 -3.50
N LEU A 333 21.19 3.14 -2.34
CA LEU A 333 20.34 4.32 -2.08
C LEU A 333 21.03 5.65 -2.36
N TYR A 334 22.33 5.74 -2.05
CA TYR A 334 23.09 6.96 -2.25
C TYR A 334 23.16 7.35 -3.73
N ILE A 335 23.12 6.38 -4.65
CA ILE A 335 23.04 6.65 -6.09
C ILE A 335 21.67 7.25 -6.40
N ALA A 336 20.58 6.59 -5.98
CA ALA A 336 19.21 7.06 -6.23
C ALA A 336 19.01 8.53 -5.77
N ARG A 337 19.53 8.90 -4.58
CA ARG A 337 19.46 10.28 -4.07
C ARG A 337 20.12 11.31 -4.99
N ARG A 338 21.20 10.94 -5.68
CA ARG A 338 21.95 11.86 -6.56
C ARG A 338 21.41 11.90 -7.99
N LEU A 339 20.64 10.88 -8.40
CA LEU A 339 19.86 10.90 -9.64
C LEU A 339 18.63 11.82 -9.55
N TYR A 340 18.23 12.16 -8.32
CA TYR A 340 17.09 13.01 -8.05
C TYR A 340 17.55 14.45 -7.74
N GLN A 341 17.18 15.42 -8.58
CA GLN A 341 17.60 16.81 -8.45
C GLN A 341 16.60 17.71 -7.71
N GLY A 342 15.47 17.17 -7.21
CA GLY A 342 14.43 17.96 -6.55
C GLY A 342 13.66 18.91 -7.46
N VAL A 343 13.72 18.72 -8.78
CA VAL A 343 12.99 19.57 -9.74
C VAL A 343 11.48 19.39 -9.52
N LYS A 344 10.80 20.52 -9.27
CA LYS A 344 9.35 20.55 -9.04
C LYS A 344 8.58 20.57 -10.37
N GLY A 345 7.53 19.76 -10.46
CA GLY A 345 6.64 19.68 -11.61
C GLY A 345 6.33 18.24 -11.99
N GLU A 346 5.15 18.02 -12.56
CA GLU A 346 4.75 16.71 -13.09
C GLU A 346 5.32 16.54 -14.51
N LYS A 347 6.15 15.51 -14.71
CA LYS A 347 6.66 15.15 -16.04
C LYS A 347 5.52 14.56 -16.87
N ARG A 348 5.15 15.25 -17.95
CA ARG A 348 4.10 14.82 -18.88
C ARG A 348 4.69 14.24 -20.16
N LEU A 349 4.49 12.95 -20.38
CA LEU A 349 4.97 12.22 -21.55
C LEU A 349 4.34 12.75 -22.84
N LEU A 350 3.04 13.06 -22.85
CA LEU A 350 2.34 13.61 -24.03
C LEU A 350 2.87 14.98 -24.49
N LYS A 351 3.57 15.70 -23.61
CA LYS A 351 4.15 17.02 -23.90
C LYS A 351 5.68 16.95 -24.11
N SER A 352 6.25 15.75 -24.10
CA SER A 352 7.68 15.50 -24.26
C SER A 352 8.00 14.96 -25.66
N ASN A 353 9.28 14.75 -25.96
CA ASN A 353 9.78 14.11 -27.18
C ASN A 353 9.81 12.57 -27.09
N ILE A 354 8.91 11.98 -26.30
CA ILE A 354 8.93 10.55 -25.89
C ILE A 354 9.10 9.57 -27.06
N GLU A 355 8.50 9.83 -28.23
CA GLU A 355 8.63 8.97 -29.42
C GLU A 355 10.08 8.81 -29.88
N SER A 356 10.87 9.89 -29.84
CA SER A 356 12.29 9.82 -30.20
C SER A 356 13.12 9.13 -29.13
N VAL A 357 12.76 9.31 -27.86
CA VAL A 357 13.42 8.61 -26.75
C VAL A 357 13.15 7.10 -26.83
N ILE A 358 11.91 6.69 -27.14
CA ILE A 358 11.55 5.29 -27.40
C ILE A 358 12.36 4.73 -28.57
N SER A 359 12.45 5.46 -29.68
CA SER A 359 13.23 5.02 -30.85
C SER A 359 14.70 4.82 -30.52
N ALA A 360 15.32 5.78 -29.81
CA ALA A 360 16.70 5.67 -29.35
C ALA A 360 16.91 4.50 -28.38
N ALA A 361 16.01 4.32 -27.41
CA ALA A 361 16.06 3.20 -26.48
C ALA A 361 15.95 1.85 -27.20
N ASN A 362 15.06 1.73 -28.18
CA ASN A 362 14.91 0.51 -28.98
C ASN A 362 16.15 0.17 -29.81
N GLU A 363 16.85 1.18 -30.34
CA GLU A 363 18.10 0.97 -31.06
C GLU A 363 19.20 0.41 -30.13
N LEU A 364 19.35 1.01 -28.94
CA LEU A 364 20.30 0.55 -27.92
C LEU A 364 19.94 -0.86 -27.42
N ASN A 365 18.65 -1.15 -27.28
CA ASN A 365 18.12 -2.43 -26.82
C ASN A 365 18.32 -3.58 -27.83
N LYS A 366 18.82 -3.33 -29.05
CA LYS A 366 19.21 -4.39 -29.99
C LYS A 366 20.34 -5.26 -29.46
N ASP A 367 21.21 -4.71 -28.61
CA ASP A 367 22.16 -5.51 -27.87
C ASP A 367 21.41 -6.27 -26.74
N PRO A 368 21.42 -7.62 -26.74
CA PRO A 368 20.75 -8.40 -25.70
C PRO A 368 21.33 -8.17 -24.30
N LEU A 369 22.60 -7.77 -24.20
CA LEU A 369 23.26 -7.47 -22.93
C LEU A 369 23.07 -6.03 -22.48
N ALA A 370 22.51 -5.17 -23.35
CA ALA A 370 22.16 -3.83 -22.99
C ALA A 370 20.68 -3.69 -22.59
N PHE A 371 20.42 -2.76 -21.68
CA PHE A 371 19.08 -2.26 -21.41
C PHE A 371 19.11 -0.73 -21.29
N ALA A 372 18.32 -0.08 -22.14
CA ALA A 372 18.12 1.36 -22.15
C ALA A 372 16.77 1.71 -21.51
N LEU A 373 16.85 2.28 -20.30
CA LEU A 373 15.71 2.78 -19.55
C LEU A 373 15.38 4.22 -19.95
N ILE A 374 14.12 4.51 -20.24
CA ILE A 374 13.61 5.87 -20.43
C ILE A 374 13.42 6.50 -19.04
N THR A 375 14.23 7.51 -18.72
CA THR A 375 14.32 8.08 -17.36
C THR A 375 13.05 8.82 -16.94
N ASP A 376 12.29 9.38 -17.89
CA ASP A 376 11.03 10.09 -17.63
C ASP A 376 9.92 9.21 -17.08
N LEU A 377 10.08 7.89 -17.15
CA LEU A 377 9.17 6.92 -16.53
C LEU A 377 9.46 6.71 -15.03
N SER A 378 10.67 7.04 -14.57
CA SER A 378 11.12 6.88 -13.20
C SER A 378 10.74 8.08 -12.34
N ALA A 379 10.44 7.86 -11.06
CA ALA A 379 10.39 8.93 -10.07
C ALA A 379 11.77 9.22 -9.44
N TYR A 380 12.71 8.27 -9.52
CA TYR A 380 14.08 8.43 -9.00
C TYR A 380 14.94 9.32 -9.88
N ILE A 381 14.77 9.23 -11.21
CA ILE A 381 15.71 9.83 -12.15
C ILE A 381 15.16 11.15 -12.70
N GLN A 382 15.93 12.22 -12.46
CA GLN A 382 15.67 13.55 -12.99
C GLN A 382 16.79 14.05 -13.93
N VAL A 383 17.72 13.16 -14.30
CA VAL A 383 18.90 13.47 -15.12
C VAL A 383 18.94 12.58 -16.36
N GLY A 384 19.21 13.19 -17.52
CA GLY A 384 19.29 12.52 -18.82
C GLY A 384 17.94 11.99 -19.33
N ASP A 385 17.87 11.62 -20.60
CA ASP A 385 16.68 11.01 -21.22
C ASP A 385 16.68 9.47 -21.13
N ILE A 386 17.89 8.87 -21.16
CA ILE A 386 18.10 7.42 -21.10
C ILE A 386 19.18 7.07 -20.08
N LEU A 387 18.91 6.04 -19.27
CA LEU A 387 19.90 5.34 -18.44
C LEU A 387 20.15 3.96 -19.04
N MET A 388 21.36 3.68 -19.48
CA MET A 388 21.75 2.43 -20.10
C MET A 388 22.69 1.62 -19.23
N THR A 389 22.46 0.31 -19.14
CA THR A 389 23.43 -0.68 -18.66
C THR A 389 23.97 -1.48 -19.84
N ASP A 390 25.26 -1.75 -19.88
CA ASP A 390 25.95 -2.44 -21.00
C ASP A 390 26.31 -3.91 -20.72
N GLY A 391 25.73 -4.51 -19.68
CA GLY A 391 26.01 -5.89 -19.27
C GLY A 391 27.37 -6.11 -18.59
N LYS A 392 28.21 -5.07 -18.52
CA LYS A 392 29.52 -5.07 -17.82
C LYS A 392 29.50 -4.26 -16.53
N ASP A 393 28.31 -4.07 -15.96
CA ASP A 393 28.06 -3.29 -14.74
C ASP A 393 28.36 -1.79 -14.85
N ALA A 394 28.57 -1.23 -16.05
CA ALA A 394 28.70 0.21 -16.23
C ALA A 394 27.33 0.87 -16.49
N LEU A 395 27.12 2.03 -15.88
CA LEU A 395 25.96 2.89 -16.11
C LEU A 395 26.35 4.00 -17.09
N HIS A 396 25.52 4.22 -18.10
CA HIS A 396 25.70 5.26 -19.11
C HIS A 396 24.46 6.14 -19.17
N PHE A 397 24.64 7.45 -19.09
CA PHE A 397 23.56 8.41 -19.28
C PHE A 397 23.61 8.95 -20.70
N ILE A 398 22.46 8.95 -21.36
CA ILE A 398 22.32 9.36 -22.75
C ILE A 398 21.23 10.41 -22.84
N GLU A 399 21.56 11.52 -23.50
CA GLU A 399 20.64 12.62 -23.78
C GLU A 399 20.22 12.57 -25.25
N VAL A 400 18.91 12.51 -25.51
CA VAL A 400 18.34 12.31 -26.84
C VAL A 400 17.97 13.65 -27.45
N LYS A 401 18.89 14.23 -28.22
CA LYS A 401 18.66 15.52 -28.90
C LYS A 401 17.95 15.35 -30.26
N GLN A 402 16.95 16.21 -30.52
CA GLN A 402 16.34 16.36 -31.85
C GLN A 402 16.87 17.63 -32.58
N GLY A 403 17.00 17.57 -33.92
CA GLY A 403 17.15 18.75 -34.80
C GLY A 403 18.59 19.21 -35.10
N ARG A 404 18.73 19.98 -36.20
CA ARG A 404 20.02 20.45 -36.78
C ARG A 404 20.80 21.43 -35.88
N LYS A 405 20.10 22.34 -35.19
CA LYS A 405 20.70 23.31 -34.24
C LYS A 405 21.32 22.66 -32.99
N ASN A 406 20.85 21.48 -32.58
CA ASN A 406 21.44 20.78 -31.44
C ASN A 406 22.76 20.08 -31.80
N HIS A 407 22.96 19.69 -33.06
CA HIS A 407 24.25 19.16 -33.53
C HIS A 407 25.34 20.22 -33.45
N GLU A 408 25.02 21.48 -33.77
CA GLU A 408 25.95 22.61 -33.63
C GLU A 408 26.35 22.81 -32.16
N ILE A 409 25.41 22.69 -31.21
CA ILE A 409 25.69 22.78 -29.77
C ILE A 409 26.57 21.63 -29.28
N ILE A 410 26.32 20.40 -29.74
CA ILE A 410 27.14 19.22 -29.39
C ILE A 410 28.56 19.38 -29.93
N GLN A 411 28.73 19.84 -31.17
CA GLN A 411 30.06 20.11 -31.75
C GLN A 411 30.83 21.14 -30.93
N VAL A 412 30.18 22.23 -30.53
CA VAL A 412 30.80 23.24 -29.64
C VAL A 412 31.22 22.62 -28.30
N MET A 413 30.42 21.73 -27.72
CA MET A 413 30.77 21.05 -26.47
C MET A 413 31.91 20.02 -26.64
N ASP A 414 31.94 19.30 -27.76
CA ASP A 414 33.00 18.35 -28.09
C ASP A 414 34.34 19.08 -28.31
N ASP A 415 34.29 20.28 -28.89
CA ASP A 415 35.45 21.17 -29.06
C ASP A 415 35.93 21.74 -27.71
N VAL A 416 35.02 22.08 -26.78
CA VAL A 416 35.36 22.51 -25.42
C VAL A 416 36.06 21.39 -24.65
N LEU A 417 35.52 20.17 -24.69
CA LEU A 417 36.10 19.00 -24.00
C LEU A 417 37.45 18.57 -24.57
N LYS A 418 37.77 18.93 -25.83
CA LYS A 418 39.03 18.60 -26.52
C LYS A 418 40.04 19.75 -26.54
N SER A 419 39.70 20.94 -26.02
CA SER A 419 40.59 22.11 -26.03
C SER A 419 41.03 22.53 -24.63
N ASP A 420 42.27 23.04 -24.50
CA ASP A 420 42.79 23.67 -23.27
C ASP A 420 42.27 25.10 -23.04
N LYS A 421 41.27 25.56 -23.81
CA LYS A 421 40.77 26.94 -23.74
C LYS A 421 39.81 27.13 -22.57
N SER A 422 39.88 28.30 -21.94
CA SER A 422 38.93 28.65 -20.89
C SER A 422 37.55 28.98 -21.48
N MET A 423 36.50 28.69 -20.71
CA MET A 423 35.11 28.92 -21.06
C MET A 423 34.84 30.33 -21.59
N GLU A 424 35.42 31.35 -20.94
CA GLU A 424 35.22 32.76 -21.26
C GLU A 424 35.82 33.16 -22.62
N GLU A 425 36.81 32.40 -23.12
CA GLU A 425 37.42 32.63 -24.42
C GLU A 425 36.57 32.04 -25.55
N ILE A 426 36.00 30.85 -25.35
CA ILE A 426 35.11 30.21 -26.34
C ILE A 426 33.80 31.00 -26.47
N PHE A 427 33.27 31.54 -25.38
CA PHE A 427 32.07 32.41 -25.41
C PHE A 427 32.30 33.75 -26.10
N LYS A 428 33.54 34.26 -26.18
CA LYS A 428 33.86 35.49 -26.94
C LYS A 428 33.90 35.26 -28.44
N ASP A 429 34.24 34.04 -28.87
CA ASP A 429 34.39 33.68 -30.29
C ASP A 429 33.06 33.33 -30.97
N ILE A 430 31.99 33.07 -30.20
CA ILE A 430 30.71 32.57 -30.72
C ILE A 430 29.62 33.65 -30.67
N LYS A 431 29.23 34.19 -31.83
CA LYS A 431 28.06 35.08 -31.99
C LYS A 431 26.74 34.29 -32.00
N HIS A 432 26.17 34.00 -30.83
CA HIS A 432 24.81 33.44 -30.71
C HIS A 432 23.86 34.28 -29.87
N ASP A 433 22.56 34.11 -30.12
CA ASP A 433 21.49 34.83 -29.43
C ASP A 433 21.30 34.33 -27.98
N LYS A 434 20.68 35.18 -27.13
CA LYS A 434 20.51 34.94 -25.69
C LYS A 434 19.82 33.61 -25.35
N LYS A 435 18.93 33.11 -26.23
CA LYS A 435 18.22 31.84 -26.02
C LYS A 435 19.15 30.64 -26.21
N THR A 436 20.04 30.71 -27.20
CA THR A 436 21.05 29.67 -27.48
C THR A 436 22.10 29.60 -26.36
N ILE A 437 22.55 30.74 -25.82
CA ILE A 437 23.46 30.78 -24.66
C ILE A 437 22.82 30.17 -23.40
N GLN A 438 21.54 30.48 -23.13
CA GLN A 438 20.80 29.85 -22.02
C GLN A 438 20.56 28.35 -22.22
N GLN A 439 20.58 27.86 -23.46
CA GLN A 439 20.43 26.44 -23.78
C GLN A 439 21.76 25.70 -23.62
N LEU A 440 22.88 26.33 -23.99
CA LEU A 440 24.25 25.87 -23.70
C LEU A 440 24.53 25.80 -22.19
N ASP A 441 24.23 26.85 -21.41
CA ASP A 441 24.42 26.86 -19.96
C ASP A 441 23.59 25.78 -19.25
N ARG A 442 22.35 25.52 -19.71
CA ARG A 442 21.51 24.43 -19.20
C ARG A 442 22.09 23.05 -19.52
N ASN A 443 22.49 22.81 -20.76
CA ASN A 443 23.12 21.54 -21.15
C ASN A 443 24.40 21.32 -20.33
N MET A 444 25.23 22.34 -20.17
CA MET A 444 26.48 22.24 -19.39
C MET A 444 26.27 21.95 -17.91
N LYS A 445 25.25 22.52 -17.28
CA LYS A 445 24.88 22.16 -15.89
C LYS A 445 24.45 20.70 -15.78
N GLN A 446 23.77 20.16 -16.79
CA GLN A 446 23.43 18.74 -16.85
C GLN A 446 24.68 17.87 -17.04
N PHE A 447 25.59 18.24 -17.94
CA PHE A 447 26.85 17.51 -18.19
C PHE A 447 27.81 17.54 -16.98
N SER A 448 27.99 18.69 -16.32
CA SER A 448 28.84 18.81 -15.12
C SER A 448 28.27 18.06 -13.92
N GLY A 449 26.95 18.06 -13.73
CA GLY A 449 26.30 17.23 -12.72
C GLY A 449 26.49 15.73 -12.97
N MET A 450 26.53 15.33 -14.25
CA MET A 450 26.74 13.94 -14.67
C MET A 450 28.19 13.47 -14.45
N PHE A 451 29.18 14.32 -14.73
CA PHE A 451 30.59 14.03 -14.40
C PHE A 451 30.82 13.92 -12.89
N SER A 452 30.23 14.83 -12.10
CA SER A 452 30.35 14.81 -10.64
C SER A 452 29.71 13.56 -10.03
N LEU A 453 28.59 13.10 -10.60
CA LEU A 453 27.98 11.82 -10.23
C LEU A 453 28.91 10.63 -10.54
N MET A 454 29.52 10.60 -11.74
CA MET A 454 30.45 9.54 -12.13
C MET A 454 31.70 9.49 -11.26
N GLU A 455 32.20 10.64 -10.82
CA GLU A 455 33.31 10.72 -9.87
C GLU A 455 32.94 10.08 -8.52
N ILE A 456 31.76 10.41 -7.98
CA ILE A 456 31.25 9.82 -6.73
C ILE A 456 31.05 8.30 -6.86
N LEU A 457 30.50 7.83 -7.98
CA LEU A 457 30.28 6.40 -8.23
C LEU A 457 31.58 5.60 -8.27
N ASN A 458 32.66 6.20 -8.79
CA ASN A 458 33.93 5.52 -8.99
C ASN A 458 34.90 5.66 -7.80
N THR A 459 34.77 6.71 -7.00
CA THR A 459 35.77 7.06 -5.97
C THR A 459 35.21 7.14 -4.55
N ASP A 460 33.90 6.95 -4.36
CA ASP A 460 33.16 7.16 -3.10
C ASP A 460 33.34 8.57 -2.49
N LYS A 461 33.87 9.50 -3.28
CA LYS A 461 34.13 10.90 -2.95
C LYS A 461 33.78 11.80 -4.15
N GLY A 462 33.48 13.07 -3.92
CA GLY A 462 33.24 14.02 -5.01
C GLY A 462 32.40 15.20 -4.56
N THR A 463 31.80 15.91 -5.52
CA THR A 463 30.91 17.04 -5.24
C THR A 463 29.46 16.69 -5.57
N ASP A 464 28.55 16.88 -4.62
CA ASP A 464 27.13 16.62 -4.84
C ASP A 464 26.57 17.53 -5.96
N PRO A 465 25.96 16.98 -7.02
CA PRO A 465 25.47 17.78 -8.15
C PRO A 465 24.35 18.76 -7.79
N SER A 466 23.59 18.46 -6.73
CA SER A 466 22.40 19.24 -6.36
C SER A 466 22.73 20.38 -5.39
N SER A 467 23.61 20.13 -4.43
CA SER A 467 24.00 21.07 -3.37
C SER A 467 25.36 21.75 -3.60
N GLY A 468 26.21 21.18 -4.46
CA GLY A 468 27.58 21.67 -4.71
C GLY A 468 28.54 21.43 -3.54
N LYS A 469 28.17 20.63 -2.55
CA LYS A 469 28.99 20.32 -1.35
C LYS A 469 29.86 19.08 -1.56
N PRO A 470 31.03 18.97 -0.91
CA PRO A 470 31.82 17.75 -0.93
C PRO A 470 31.05 16.60 -0.26
N VAL A 471 31.13 15.42 -0.88
CA VAL A 471 30.50 14.19 -0.43
C VAL A 471 31.58 13.15 -0.19
N LYS A 472 31.44 12.42 0.91
CA LYS A 472 32.15 11.17 1.16
C LYS A 472 31.15 10.10 1.58
N ILE A 473 31.15 8.97 0.90
CA ILE A 473 30.28 7.84 1.23
C ILE A 473 30.95 7.04 2.34
N ILE A 474 30.23 6.85 3.44
CA ILE A 474 30.69 6.03 4.57
C ILE A 474 29.88 4.75 4.59
N THR A 475 30.54 3.65 4.28
CA THR A 475 29.97 2.31 4.40
C THR A 475 30.25 1.78 5.81
N PRO A 476 29.22 1.44 6.60
CA PRO A 476 29.40 0.81 7.89
C PRO A 476 30.21 -0.48 7.77
N LYS A 477 31.16 -0.70 8.69
CA LYS A 477 31.92 -1.96 8.75
C LYS A 477 31.14 -3.09 9.40
N GLU A 478 30.07 -2.75 10.11
CA GLU A 478 29.22 -3.68 10.85
C GLU A 478 27.88 -3.91 10.16
N GLU A 479 27.24 -5.02 10.52
CA GLU A 479 25.94 -5.36 9.98
C GLU A 479 24.88 -4.37 10.49
N THR A 480 24.03 -3.91 9.57
CA THR A 480 22.92 -3.01 9.91
C THR A 480 21.77 -3.82 10.51
N PRO A 481 21.35 -3.55 11.76
CA PRO A 481 20.26 -4.28 12.38
C PRO A 481 18.88 -3.76 11.90
N TYR A 482 18.04 -4.70 11.52
CA TYR A 482 16.68 -4.46 11.02
C TYR A 482 15.64 -5.04 11.98
N PHE A 483 14.40 -4.54 11.89
CA PHE A 483 13.28 -5.09 12.65
C PHE A 483 12.29 -5.94 11.83
N HIS A 484 12.77 -6.60 10.78
CA HIS A 484 11.95 -7.43 9.88
C HIS A 484 11.16 -8.52 10.62
N ASP A 485 11.75 -9.17 11.62
CA ASP A 485 11.06 -10.21 12.42
C ASP A 485 9.82 -9.67 13.13
N ARG A 486 9.86 -8.41 13.58
CA ARG A 486 8.72 -7.74 14.22
C ARG A 486 7.60 -7.50 13.22
N LEU A 487 7.94 -7.11 12.00
CA LEU A 487 6.98 -6.94 10.90
C LEU A 487 6.35 -8.27 10.47
N HIS A 488 7.12 -9.37 10.43
CA HIS A 488 6.58 -10.70 10.21
C HIS A 488 5.60 -11.13 11.32
N GLY A 489 5.97 -10.89 12.59
CA GLY A 489 5.09 -11.16 13.73
C GLY A 489 3.78 -10.36 13.68
N LEU A 490 3.84 -9.10 13.24
CA LEU A 490 2.67 -8.26 13.02
C LEU A 490 1.75 -8.79 11.92
N TYR A 491 2.31 -9.27 10.82
CA TYR A 491 1.50 -9.88 9.76
C TYR A 491 0.79 -11.14 10.25
N ALA A 492 1.48 -12.01 10.99
CA ALA A 492 0.86 -13.17 11.62
C ALA A 492 -0.25 -12.79 12.63
N GLN A 493 -0.04 -11.72 13.40
CA GLN A 493 -1.03 -11.18 14.32
C GLN A 493 -2.28 -10.66 13.58
N LEU A 494 -2.10 -9.99 12.44
CA LEU A 494 -3.19 -9.47 11.62
C LEU A 494 -4.07 -10.62 11.12
N GLN A 495 -3.47 -11.68 10.58
CA GLN A 495 -4.18 -12.88 10.10
C GLN A 495 -4.93 -13.62 11.23
N ALA A 496 -4.46 -13.53 12.47
CA ALA A 496 -5.12 -14.15 13.62
C ALA A 496 -6.30 -13.32 14.16
N ARG A 497 -6.23 -11.99 14.07
CA ARG A 497 -7.22 -11.05 14.65
C ARG A 497 -8.23 -10.51 13.63
N ASN A 498 -7.96 -10.63 12.33
CA ASN A 498 -8.82 -10.25 11.20
C ASN A 498 -9.23 -8.77 11.10
N MET A 499 -8.49 -7.83 11.73
CA MET A 499 -8.84 -6.40 11.65
C MET A 499 -7.66 -5.45 11.89
N TRP A 500 -6.76 -5.80 12.81
CA TRP A 500 -5.62 -4.95 13.14
C TRP A 500 -4.47 -5.75 13.77
N ALA A 501 -3.27 -5.22 13.65
CA ALA A 501 -2.09 -5.64 14.40
C ALA A 501 -1.29 -4.42 14.84
N TYR A 502 -0.58 -4.54 15.96
CA TYR A 502 0.12 -3.43 16.58
C TYR A 502 1.34 -3.91 17.37
N ASP A 503 2.43 -3.15 17.26
CA ASP A 503 3.67 -3.38 17.98
C ASP A 503 4.39 -2.06 18.25
N VAL A 504 5.32 -2.06 19.22
CA VAL A 504 6.18 -0.93 19.54
C VAL A 504 7.63 -1.37 19.60
N ILE A 505 8.46 -0.73 18.79
CA ILE A 505 9.91 -0.93 18.70
C ILE A 505 10.61 0.15 19.52
N GLU A 506 11.50 -0.31 20.40
CA GLU A 506 12.36 0.55 21.25
C GLU A 506 11.59 1.66 21.99
N ARG A 507 10.30 1.39 22.29
CA ARG A 507 9.36 2.27 23.00
C ARG A 507 9.08 3.61 22.31
N CYS A 508 9.60 3.85 21.11
CA CYS A 508 9.45 5.11 20.37
C CYS A 508 8.80 4.95 18.99
N LEU A 509 8.94 3.77 18.36
CA LEU A 509 8.42 3.52 17.01
C LEU A 509 7.24 2.55 17.08
N HIS A 510 6.05 3.08 16.87
CA HIS A 510 4.80 2.34 16.83
C HIS A 510 4.55 1.87 15.41
N ILE A 511 4.11 0.63 15.26
CA ILE A 511 3.80 0.02 13.97
C ILE A 511 2.39 -0.54 14.05
N ALA A 512 1.53 -0.14 13.12
CA ALA A 512 0.15 -0.56 13.12
C ALA A 512 -0.29 -1.02 11.72
N LEU A 513 -0.91 -2.20 11.66
CA LEU A 513 -1.56 -2.74 10.49
C LEU A 513 -3.08 -2.68 10.69
N TYR A 514 -3.80 -2.32 9.63
CA TYR A 514 -5.25 -2.22 9.65
C TYR A 514 -5.86 -2.85 8.39
N GLU A 515 -6.94 -3.60 8.58
CA GLU A 515 -7.79 -4.20 7.54
C GLU A 515 -9.25 -3.80 7.73
N GLY A 516 -10.07 -4.02 6.70
CA GLY A 516 -11.52 -3.78 6.79
C GLY A 516 -11.86 -2.35 7.24
N PRO A 517 -12.82 -2.16 8.16
CA PRO A 517 -13.20 -0.83 8.69
C PRO A 517 -12.06 -0.09 9.42
N PHE A 518 -11.11 -0.82 10.02
CA PHE A 518 -10.00 -0.21 10.76
C PHE A 518 -9.02 0.52 9.84
N ARG A 519 -9.02 0.28 8.52
CA ARG A 519 -8.23 1.09 7.58
C ARG A 519 -8.52 2.58 7.67
N ARG A 520 -9.76 2.95 8.02
CA ARG A 520 -10.20 4.35 8.20
C ARG A 520 -10.08 4.82 9.65
N LEU A 521 -10.46 3.97 10.60
CA LEU A 521 -10.48 4.33 12.03
C LEU A 521 -9.10 4.27 12.70
N GLY A 522 -8.29 3.28 12.33
CA GLY A 522 -6.97 3.02 12.90
C GLY A 522 -6.04 4.23 12.90
N PRO A 523 -5.91 4.98 11.79
CA PRO A 523 -5.08 6.20 11.76
C PRO A 523 -5.54 7.26 12.78
N LEU A 524 -6.84 7.41 13.00
CA LEU A 524 -7.39 8.34 13.99
C LEU A 524 -7.06 7.91 15.42
N LEU A 525 -7.13 6.60 15.69
CA LEU A 525 -6.74 6.02 16.99
C LEU A 525 -5.25 6.20 17.25
N LEU A 526 -4.41 5.94 16.24
CA LEU A 526 -2.96 6.14 16.33
C LEU A 526 -2.62 7.61 16.60
N LYS A 527 -3.29 8.53 15.92
CA LYS A 527 -3.16 9.97 16.18
C LYS A 527 -3.56 10.34 17.61
N SER A 528 -4.72 9.86 18.09
CA SER A 528 -5.18 10.11 19.46
C SER A 528 -4.18 9.59 20.50
N MET A 529 -3.51 8.46 20.23
CA MET A 529 -2.48 7.90 21.09
C MET A 529 -1.24 8.81 21.15
N GLY A 530 -0.77 9.29 20.00
CA GLY A 530 0.33 10.26 19.93
C GLY A 530 0.00 11.57 20.66
N ASP A 531 -1.23 12.06 20.52
CA ASP A 531 -1.72 13.28 21.22
C ASP A 531 -1.67 13.10 22.74
N GLN A 532 -1.98 11.90 23.27
CA GLN A 532 -1.89 11.58 24.70
C GLN A 532 -0.46 11.43 25.20
N HIS A 533 0.49 11.08 24.33
CA HIS A 533 1.90 10.81 24.67
C HIS A 533 2.82 12.05 24.58
N GLY A 534 2.26 13.27 24.60
CA GLY A 534 3.03 14.51 24.65
C GLY A 534 3.10 15.29 23.33
N GLY A 535 2.36 14.86 22.29
CA GLY A 535 2.06 15.68 21.11
C GLY A 535 3.17 15.87 20.07
N ASN A 536 4.41 15.44 20.35
CA ASN A 536 5.54 15.50 19.40
C ASN A 536 5.77 14.13 18.74
N TYR A 537 4.98 13.87 17.69
CA TYR A 537 5.06 12.62 16.92
C TYR A 537 4.87 12.86 15.42
N ILE A 538 5.37 11.93 14.62
CA ILE A 538 5.09 11.84 13.18
C ILE A 538 4.38 10.53 12.87
N ILE A 539 3.38 10.59 11.99
CA ILE A 539 2.70 9.41 11.45
C ILE A 539 2.99 9.33 9.96
N VAL A 540 3.37 8.14 9.49
CA VAL A 540 3.67 7.86 8.08
C VAL A 540 2.79 6.72 7.60
N ASP A 541 2.00 6.95 6.55
CA ASP A 541 1.39 5.87 5.75
C ASP A 541 2.51 5.23 4.95
N PHE A 542 2.80 3.96 5.21
CA PHE A 542 3.88 3.26 4.55
C PHE A 542 3.71 3.17 3.03
N LEU A 543 2.48 3.21 2.51
CA LEU A 543 2.23 3.22 1.06
C LEU A 543 2.90 4.43 0.37
N SER A 544 3.23 5.50 1.12
CA SER A 544 4.01 6.62 0.58
C SER A 544 5.40 6.22 0.06
N ILE A 545 5.90 5.02 0.40
CA ILE A 545 7.15 4.46 -0.14
C ILE A 545 7.16 4.43 -1.67
N ILE A 546 6.00 4.28 -2.33
CA ILE A 546 5.89 4.25 -3.80
C ILE A 546 6.20 5.60 -4.47
N LYS A 547 6.38 6.65 -3.67
CA LYS A 547 6.77 8.00 -4.09
C LYS A 547 8.09 8.45 -3.47
N SER A 548 8.81 7.52 -2.83
CA SER A 548 10.04 7.81 -2.08
C SER A 548 11.26 7.26 -2.81
N LEU A 549 12.43 7.86 -2.60
CA LEU A 549 13.71 7.37 -3.16
C LEU A 549 14.26 6.13 -2.45
N HIS A 550 13.58 5.62 -1.43
CA HIS A 550 14.02 4.47 -0.64
C HIS A 550 13.77 3.16 -1.35
N LYS A 551 14.43 2.08 -0.87
CA LYS A 551 14.29 0.72 -1.39
C LYS A 551 12.85 0.40 -1.83
N PRO A 552 12.64 0.00 -3.10
CA PRO A 552 11.31 -0.30 -3.59
C PRO A 552 10.61 -1.40 -2.80
N LEU A 553 9.30 -1.23 -2.62
CA LEU A 553 8.40 -2.13 -1.90
C LEU A 553 8.65 -3.64 -2.18
N PHE A 554 8.90 -4.01 -3.44
CA PHE A 554 9.08 -5.41 -3.84
C PHE A 554 10.41 -6.05 -3.40
N PHE A 555 11.35 -5.26 -2.87
CA PHE A 555 12.59 -5.74 -2.26
C PHE A 555 12.51 -5.85 -0.74
N LEU A 556 11.34 -5.59 -0.16
CA LEU A 556 11.11 -5.72 1.28
C LEU A 556 10.73 -7.16 1.62
N PRO A 557 11.04 -7.64 2.84
CA PRO A 557 10.86 -9.04 3.23
C PRO A 557 9.40 -9.31 3.59
N PHE A 558 8.49 -9.19 2.62
CA PHE A 558 7.08 -9.43 2.80
C PHE A 558 6.54 -10.38 1.73
N PRO A 559 5.54 -11.22 2.06
CA PRO A 559 4.86 -12.02 1.04
C PRO A 559 4.29 -11.12 -0.06
N ARG A 560 4.43 -11.54 -1.32
CA ARG A 560 3.90 -10.77 -2.47
C ARG A 560 2.43 -10.42 -2.29
N VAL A 561 1.60 -11.35 -1.82
CA VAL A 561 0.17 -11.11 -1.56
C VAL A 561 -0.04 -9.90 -0.64
N PHE A 562 0.72 -9.82 0.45
CA PHE A 562 0.64 -8.71 1.41
C PHE A 562 1.09 -7.37 0.79
N LEU A 563 2.13 -7.39 -0.05
CA LEU A 563 2.57 -6.19 -0.76
C LEU A 563 1.48 -5.66 -1.70
N PHE A 564 0.79 -6.56 -2.42
CA PHE A 564 -0.37 -6.19 -3.24
C PHE A 564 -1.53 -5.67 -2.38
N ASP A 565 -1.79 -6.29 -1.22
CA ASP A 565 -2.81 -5.79 -0.30
C ASP A 565 -2.52 -4.37 0.19
N ILE A 566 -1.25 -4.00 0.39
CA ILE A 566 -0.84 -2.63 0.71
C ILE A 566 -1.04 -1.71 -0.50
N ILE A 567 -0.54 -2.08 -1.69
CA ILE A 567 -0.64 -1.26 -2.92
C ILE A 567 -2.10 -0.95 -3.23
N PHE A 568 -2.96 -1.96 -3.24
CA PHE A 568 -4.39 -1.84 -3.57
C PHE A 568 -5.23 -1.43 -2.36
N GLY A 569 -4.58 -1.05 -1.25
CA GLY A 569 -5.21 -0.46 -0.07
C GLY A 569 -6.10 -1.40 0.72
N ARG A 570 -6.07 -2.72 0.48
CA ARG A 570 -6.76 -3.75 1.27
C ARG A 570 -6.20 -3.86 2.70
N VAL A 571 -4.93 -3.55 2.87
CA VAL A 571 -4.24 -3.37 4.15
C VAL A 571 -3.64 -1.97 4.20
N LYS A 572 -3.67 -1.34 5.38
CA LYS A 572 -2.93 -0.12 5.66
C LYS A 572 -1.86 -0.37 6.71
N LEU A 573 -0.61 -0.02 6.40
CA LEU A 573 0.52 -0.05 7.33
C LEU A 573 0.90 1.39 7.71
N PHE A 574 0.91 1.68 8.99
CA PHE A 574 1.31 2.97 9.54
C PHE A 574 2.47 2.83 10.51
N PHE A 575 3.39 3.78 10.43
CA PHE A 575 4.40 4.02 11.44
C PHE A 575 4.04 5.29 12.22
N MET A 576 4.20 5.28 13.54
CA MET A 576 4.21 6.49 14.34
C MET A 576 5.47 6.56 15.19
N LEU A 577 6.27 7.61 15.01
CA LEU A 577 7.47 7.84 15.81
C LEU A 577 7.19 8.92 16.85
N GLU A 578 7.32 8.56 18.12
CA GLU A 578 7.37 9.52 19.23
C GLU A 578 8.76 10.16 19.28
N ILE A 579 8.86 11.41 18.82
CA ILE A 579 10.14 12.08 18.57
C ILE A 579 10.93 12.21 19.87
N GLU A 580 10.30 12.64 20.96
CA GLU A 580 11.00 12.84 22.24
C GLU A 580 11.62 11.55 22.79
N LYS A 581 10.95 10.41 22.60
CA LYS A 581 11.48 9.11 23.02
C LYS A 581 12.63 8.67 22.11
N TYR A 582 12.54 8.97 20.82
CA TYR A 582 13.61 8.72 19.87
C TYR A 582 14.86 9.56 20.16
N LEU A 583 14.72 10.86 20.45
CA LEU A 583 15.85 11.74 20.74
C LEU A 583 16.65 11.30 21.97
N LYS A 584 16.01 10.66 22.94
CA LYS A 584 16.70 10.08 24.12
C LYS A 584 17.66 8.94 23.75
N LEU A 585 17.47 8.26 22.62
CA LEU A 585 18.36 7.17 22.20
C LEU A 585 19.79 7.68 21.90
N PHE A 586 19.94 8.96 21.53
CA PHE A 586 21.25 9.57 21.26
C PHE A 586 22.16 9.60 22.51
N GLU A 587 21.57 9.65 23.71
CA GLU A 587 22.33 9.72 24.96
C GLU A 587 23.20 8.47 25.18
N ALA A 588 22.76 7.32 24.67
CA ALA A 588 23.50 6.06 24.74
C ALA A 588 24.79 6.07 23.90
N PHE A 589 24.94 7.03 22.99
CA PHE A 589 26.05 7.14 22.04
C PHE A 589 26.84 8.44 22.20
N GLU A 590 26.90 8.97 23.43
CA GLU A 590 27.60 10.21 23.76
C GLU A 590 27.12 11.43 22.95
N MET A 591 25.86 11.42 22.50
CA MET A 591 25.23 12.50 21.76
C MET A 591 24.09 13.11 22.55
N GLN A 592 23.76 14.37 22.26
CA GLN A 592 22.61 15.07 22.79
C GLN A 592 21.83 15.66 21.62
N ALA A 593 20.58 15.23 21.45
CA ALA A 593 19.68 15.80 20.46
C ALA A 593 18.72 16.79 21.12
N GLU A 594 18.56 17.98 20.52
CA GLU A 594 17.73 19.04 21.05
C GLU A 594 17.00 19.81 19.94
N TRP A 595 15.84 20.36 20.29
CA TRP A 595 15.05 21.19 19.38
C TRP A 595 15.60 22.62 19.29
N LEU A 596 15.85 23.07 18.07
CA LEU A 596 16.18 24.47 17.79
C LEU A 596 15.01 25.41 18.06
N SER A 597 15.31 26.68 18.37
CA SER A 597 14.31 27.73 18.30
C SER A 597 13.84 27.96 16.85
N LYS A 598 12.67 28.57 16.67
CA LYS A 598 12.17 28.96 15.33
C LYS A 598 13.16 29.87 14.59
N LYS A 599 13.85 30.77 15.32
CA LYS A 599 14.83 31.70 14.77
C LYS A 599 16.10 30.99 14.31
N GLU A 600 16.62 30.06 15.10
CA GLU A 600 17.78 29.25 14.71
C GLU A 600 17.44 28.34 13.53
N THR A 601 16.23 27.77 13.52
CA THR A 601 15.76 26.93 12.42
C THR A 601 15.74 27.71 11.10
N MET A 602 15.20 28.93 11.08
CA MET A 602 15.23 29.76 9.86
C MET A 602 16.65 30.04 9.38
N LYS A 603 17.61 30.31 10.29
CA LYS A 603 19.02 30.49 9.91
C LYS A 603 19.61 29.26 9.24
N VAL A 604 19.32 28.07 9.78
CA VAL A 604 19.75 26.79 9.20
C VAL A 604 19.16 26.62 7.80
N VAL A 605 17.86 26.86 7.63
CA VAL A 605 17.17 26.71 6.34
C VAL A 605 17.61 27.76 5.30
N GLU A 606 17.97 28.97 5.73
CA GLU A 606 18.51 30.00 4.83
C GLU A 606 19.96 29.73 4.42
N GLY A 607 20.77 29.15 5.32
CA GLY A 607 22.16 28.81 5.07
C GLY A 607 22.35 27.51 4.30
N GLU A 608 21.50 26.52 4.56
CA GLU A 608 21.41 25.28 3.80
C GLU A 608 20.42 25.48 2.66
N LYS A 609 20.91 25.72 1.44
CA LYS A 609 20.09 25.72 0.21
C LYS A 609 19.46 24.34 -0.10
N ASP A 610 19.32 23.49 0.90
CA ASP A 610 19.14 22.06 0.81
C ASP A 610 17.71 21.66 1.20
N HIS A 611 17.12 20.74 0.43
CA HIS A 611 15.72 20.34 0.53
C HIS A 611 15.48 19.24 1.60
N GLY A 612 16.50 18.91 2.40
CA GLY A 612 16.50 17.73 3.28
C GLY A 612 16.27 17.97 4.78
N VAL A 613 16.33 19.21 5.28
CA VAL A 613 16.23 19.48 6.74
C VAL A 613 14.87 19.04 7.29
N PHE A 614 14.87 18.28 8.39
CA PHE A 614 13.64 17.93 9.07
C PHE A 614 13.11 19.12 9.88
N ILE A 615 11.91 19.56 9.54
CA ILE A 615 11.21 20.65 10.25
C ILE A 615 9.88 20.12 10.76
N TYR A 616 9.65 20.24 12.06
CA TYR A 616 8.40 19.91 12.71
C TYR A 616 7.97 21.07 13.60
N GLN A 617 6.71 21.52 13.46
CA GLN A 617 6.18 22.70 14.17
C GLN A 617 7.11 23.94 14.06
N ASN A 618 7.71 24.16 12.89
CA ASN A 618 8.68 25.23 12.60
C ASN A 618 10.00 25.15 13.39
N ARG A 619 10.37 23.96 13.87
CA ARG A 619 11.63 23.72 14.59
C ARG A 619 12.39 22.57 13.93
N ALA A 620 13.69 22.71 13.79
CA ALA A 620 14.60 21.64 13.42
C ALA A 620 15.25 21.01 14.67
N ILE A 621 15.90 19.86 14.49
CA ILE A 621 16.58 19.13 15.56
C ILE A 621 18.08 19.20 15.30
N ARG A 622 18.84 19.56 16.33
CA ARG A 622 20.31 19.57 16.32
C ARG A 622 20.82 18.40 17.15
N ILE A 623 21.87 17.74 16.68
CA ILE A 623 22.63 16.75 17.43
C ILE A 623 23.98 17.37 17.80
N LYS A 624 24.33 17.31 19.08
CA LYS A 624 25.62 17.72 19.62
C LYS A 624 26.36 16.50 20.14
N HIS A 625 27.64 16.39 19.80
CA HIS A 625 28.49 15.33 20.33
C HIS A 625 29.13 15.78 21.64
N LYS A 626 28.99 14.98 22.70
CA LYS A 626 29.56 15.32 24.01
C LYS A 626 31.09 15.27 23.93
N GLY A 627 31.73 16.33 24.42
CA GLY A 627 33.19 16.43 24.43
C GLY A 627 33.84 16.85 23.10
N THR A 628 33.05 17.24 22.09
CA THR A 628 33.56 17.86 20.85
C THR A 628 32.76 19.12 20.50
N ASN A 629 33.25 19.91 19.53
CA ASN A 629 32.51 21.04 18.97
C ASN A 629 31.69 20.66 17.72
N LEU A 630 31.55 19.35 17.44
CA LEU A 630 30.83 18.89 16.27
C LEU A 630 29.32 18.91 16.54
N GLU A 631 28.59 19.57 15.65
CA GLU A 631 27.14 19.59 15.64
C GLU A 631 26.61 19.25 14.24
N SER A 632 25.46 18.58 14.18
CA SER A 632 24.77 18.27 12.93
C SER A 632 23.26 18.56 13.05
N ILE A 633 22.61 18.74 11.91
CA ILE A 633 21.16 18.97 11.83
C ILE A 633 20.50 17.69 11.33
N VAL A 634 19.41 17.27 11.97
CA VAL A 634 18.67 16.08 11.53
C VAL A 634 17.99 16.32 10.18
N SER A 635 18.25 15.45 9.21
CA SER A 635 17.53 15.43 7.93
C SER A 635 16.31 14.49 7.97
N THR A 636 15.38 14.71 7.04
CA THR A 636 14.24 13.83 6.80
C THR A 636 14.65 12.41 6.44
N GLY A 637 15.80 12.25 5.76
CA GLY A 637 16.35 10.97 5.35
C GLY A 637 16.72 10.05 6.51
N LEU A 638 16.99 10.59 7.71
CA LEU A 638 17.23 9.80 8.92
C LEU A 638 15.98 9.00 9.33
N PHE A 639 14.81 9.64 9.28
CA PHE A 639 13.55 8.99 9.63
C PHE A 639 13.10 8.00 8.54
N GLY A 640 13.36 8.33 7.27
CA GLY A 640 13.07 7.44 6.14
C GLY A 640 13.77 6.07 6.25
N LYS A 641 14.98 6.03 6.81
CA LYS A 641 15.69 4.76 7.11
C LYS A 641 14.92 3.87 8.10
N MET A 642 14.24 4.44 9.09
CA MET A 642 13.40 3.67 10.00
C MET A 642 12.12 3.19 9.30
N PHE A 643 11.43 4.07 8.57
CA PHE A 643 10.11 3.76 8.03
C PHE A 643 10.13 2.89 6.77
N PHE A 644 11.09 3.13 5.87
CA PHE A 644 11.13 2.51 4.54
C PHE A 644 12.23 1.47 4.37
N GLU A 645 13.28 1.52 5.22
CA GLU A 645 14.35 0.52 5.23
C GLU A 645 14.30 -0.38 6.47
N HIS A 646 13.38 -0.12 7.40
CA HIS A 646 13.15 -0.91 8.63
C HIS A 646 14.40 -1.07 9.53
N ILE A 647 15.28 -0.07 9.51
CA ILE A 647 16.47 -0.01 10.37
C ILE A 647 16.04 0.37 11.79
N LEU A 648 16.63 -0.27 12.81
CA LEU A 648 16.31 0.01 14.21
C LEU A 648 16.53 1.50 14.57
N PRO A 649 15.62 2.13 15.34
CA PRO A 649 15.77 3.51 15.79
C PRO A 649 17.09 3.80 16.53
N SER A 650 17.52 2.91 17.42
CA SER A 650 18.80 3.03 18.13
C SER A 650 19.98 3.02 17.16
N TYR A 651 19.94 2.19 16.12
CA TYR A 651 20.99 2.15 15.11
C TYR A 651 20.99 3.39 14.22
N THR A 652 19.82 3.93 13.85
CA THR A 652 19.79 5.21 13.12
C THR A 652 20.38 6.34 13.95
N ALA A 653 20.13 6.38 15.26
CA ALA A 653 20.78 7.32 16.17
C ALA A 653 22.31 7.11 16.23
N TYR A 654 22.74 5.86 16.41
CA TYR A 654 24.15 5.47 16.43
C TYR A 654 24.89 5.87 15.16
N THR A 655 24.31 5.72 13.96
CA THR A 655 25.02 6.03 12.70
C THR A 655 25.50 7.48 12.58
N GLN A 656 24.98 8.40 13.41
CA GLN A 656 25.47 9.78 13.50
C GLN A 656 26.89 9.85 14.10
N SER A 657 27.35 8.81 14.81
CA SER A 657 28.73 8.70 15.27
C SER A 657 29.72 8.38 14.16
N TYR A 658 29.31 7.90 12.98
CA TYR A 658 30.25 7.63 11.89
C TYR A 658 30.90 8.89 11.33
N PHE A 659 30.26 10.04 11.54
CA PHE A 659 30.81 11.35 11.17
C PHE A 659 31.86 11.86 12.19
N LEU A 660 32.25 11.03 13.17
CA LEU A 660 33.22 11.36 14.24
C LEU A 660 34.64 10.82 14.04
N ASP A 661 35.00 10.22 12.89
CA ASP A 661 36.31 9.57 12.78
C ASP A 661 37.46 10.56 13.02
N LYS A 662 38.07 10.47 14.21
CA LYS A 662 39.08 11.39 14.75
C LYS A 662 40.42 11.34 14.00
N ASN A 663 40.56 10.44 13.03
CA ASN A 663 41.78 10.23 12.25
C ASN A 663 41.68 10.71 10.79
N ASP A 664 40.58 11.35 10.38
CA ASP A 664 40.46 11.91 9.03
C ASP A 664 40.63 13.45 9.05
N PRO A 665 41.75 14.01 8.56
CA PRO A 665 41.96 15.45 8.48
C PRO A 665 41.00 16.16 7.51
N GLU A 666 40.23 15.41 6.72
CA GLU A 666 39.27 15.91 5.72
C GLU A 666 37.82 15.51 6.04
N ALA A 667 37.47 15.29 7.32
CA ALA A 667 36.07 15.05 7.70
C ALA A 667 35.18 16.22 7.18
N PRO A 668 34.25 15.96 6.24
CA PRO A 668 33.46 17.04 5.66
C PRO A 668 32.50 17.62 6.71
N ASP A 669 32.25 18.93 6.63
CA ASP A 669 31.10 19.56 7.29
C ASP A 669 29.85 18.71 6.97
N ALA A 670 29.18 18.23 8.02
CA ALA A 670 28.10 17.26 7.93
C ALA A 670 27.02 17.69 6.91
N ALA A 671 27.04 17.08 5.72
CA ALA A 671 25.97 17.18 4.73
C ALA A 671 25.41 15.77 4.48
N ILE A 672 24.10 15.62 4.70
CA ILE A 672 23.36 14.34 4.84
C ILE A 672 22.79 13.84 3.53
#